data_AF-A0A7D5NAZ0-F1
#
_entry.id   AF-A0A7D5NAZ0-F1
#
_cell.length_a   1.000
_cell.length_b   1.000
_cell.length_c   1.000
_cell.angle_alpha   90.00
_cell.angle_beta   90.00
_cell.angle_gamma   90.00
#
_symmetry.space_group_name_H-M   'P 1'
#
loop_
_entity.id
_entity.type
_entity.pdbx_description
1 polymer ?
#
loop_
_entity_poly.entity_id
_entity_poly.type
_entity_poly.pdbx_seq_one_letter_code
_entity_poly.pdbx_strand_id
1 'polypeptide(L)'
;MITSTLLRPLYIVITMWLTRTLGAVIFSCISVMANACTCWHPEPKEYLSAAGLIFRGTVTSVGDSGTAGPIGVGAGSVTIRGRQTGMRARFAIQTVYKGKDIQEVEIGFTASDGANCGWRFKPGEEVTVFASGSVEQGYFTGMCLMIPYAAYTSGSDLKYKNAIEVYRQKKILLTEAAQKSPESISAWLDLATFFVGYSDYPEASEAYSKAIALAPLDTVSIMGRAETYYRRALYEDALTDYRLALNLNPTLTQAKRGKTFSLVSLGRQHELESDDRDFSGYQSDYSHNLSFTGTDLRGASFRNAKLSNIDFSKARLDGADFSGASLHKCNFSGATLARARFHQIKGGYGNNFTEADFSGANLSKSDLIGSNFTKAVLDNADLTDSNLEDAILDDASLVNTKLKGSRLLGVSVRNRVFVSQNLTGVDLRNADLRNTIFRMTALDEAKIGFVWSTLADLRDADLAGAKLDKVQWSPFLANCRTKLPRNTNLSTLPALMLWSDCPGTPPNTALNGGFEFQRGPRISKIEARNSPLQNRDLSGFGFWNVNFDGSDFSRAILRAIDIQGGSYNNVNFSAATMVKAHISRVSFANASFQNADLSEARLSAVDLSGANLEGATLNGLCFDFRTKWPDGFDQSSSGAKYCP
;
A
#
# COMPACT_ATOMS: atom_id res chain seq x y z
N MET A 1 35.75 -54.76 4.86
CA MET A 1 34.33 -55.08 5.11
C MET A 1 33.66 -53.77 5.53
N ILE A 2 33.03 -53.02 4.60
CA ILE A 2 31.61 -53.14 4.19
C ILE A 2 30.71 -52.95 5.43
N THR A 3 29.83 -51.97 5.65
CA THR A 3 29.17 -50.84 4.93
C THR A 3 28.36 -50.09 6.03
N SER A 4 28.36 -48.76 6.21
CA SER A 4 27.59 -47.72 5.49
C SER A 4 26.16 -48.10 5.07
N THR A 5 25.11 -47.69 5.80
CA THR A 5 23.82 -47.14 5.28
C THR A 5 22.78 -47.02 6.40
N LEU A 6 21.89 -46.03 6.27
CA LEU A 6 20.67 -45.76 7.06
C LEU A 6 20.88 -45.06 8.42
N LEU A 7 20.92 -43.72 8.41
CA LEU A 7 20.26 -42.83 9.40
C LEU A 7 20.52 -41.32 9.18
N ARG A 8 21.24 -40.92 8.12
CA ARG A 8 21.45 -39.51 7.73
C ARG A 8 20.39 -38.79 6.86
N PRO A 9 19.16 -39.30 6.58
CA PRO A 9 18.12 -38.47 5.97
C PRO A 9 16.95 -38.04 6.87
N LEU A 10 16.88 -38.41 8.16
CA LEU A 10 15.69 -38.11 8.99
C LEU A 10 15.72 -36.79 9.79
N TYR A 11 16.88 -36.14 9.93
CA TYR A 11 17.02 -34.93 10.76
C TYR A 11 16.80 -33.59 10.02
N ILE A 12 16.67 -33.63 8.69
CA ILE A 12 16.37 -32.45 7.85
C ILE A 12 14.87 -32.37 7.48
N VAL A 13 14.10 -33.43 7.72
CA VAL A 13 12.66 -33.48 7.42
C VAL A 13 11.78 -33.12 8.63
N ILE A 14 12.29 -33.19 9.86
CA ILE A 14 11.50 -32.92 11.09
C ILE A 14 11.67 -31.47 11.61
N THR A 15 12.76 -30.77 11.28
CA THR A 15 12.93 -29.33 11.60
C THR A 15 12.32 -28.38 10.58
N MET A 16 11.94 -28.86 9.38
CA MET A 16 11.17 -28.09 8.39
C MET A 16 9.64 -28.28 8.50
N TRP A 17 9.15 -29.10 9.43
CA TRP A 17 7.71 -29.35 9.61
C TRP A 17 7.11 -28.76 10.90
N LEU A 18 7.92 -28.27 11.84
CA LEU A 18 7.45 -27.64 13.09
C LEU A 18 7.46 -26.10 13.08
N THR A 19 7.92 -25.45 12.00
CA THR A 19 7.79 -23.99 11.79
C THR A 19 6.58 -23.60 10.92
N ARG A 20 5.72 -24.56 10.55
CA ARG A 20 4.53 -24.33 9.70
C ARG A 20 3.18 -24.32 10.40
N THR A 21 3.12 -24.43 11.72
CA THR A 21 1.84 -24.49 12.48
C THR A 21 1.66 -23.42 13.56
N LEU A 22 2.59 -22.47 13.72
CA LEU A 22 2.45 -21.35 14.68
C LEU A 22 2.35 -19.95 14.03
N GLY A 23 2.28 -19.88 12.70
CA GLY A 23 2.13 -18.63 11.94
C GLY A 23 0.69 -18.18 11.70
N ALA A 24 -0.33 -18.81 12.31
CA ALA A 24 -1.74 -18.59 11.96
C ALA A 24 -2.68 -18.28 13.13
N VAL A 25 -2.20 -17.92 14.33
CA VAL A 25 -3.09 -17.59 15.48
C VAL A 25 -2.76 -16.23 16.15
N ILE A 26 -1.90 -15.39 15.58
CA ILE A 26 -1.73 -14.00 16.06
C ILE A 26 -2.15 -13.03 14.96
N PHE A 27 -3.40 -13.16 14.53
CA PHE A 27 -4.10 -12.16 13.72
C PHE A 27 -5.59 -12.09 14.12
N SER A 28 -5.87 -12.17 15.42
CA SER A 28 -7.19 -11.83 15.98
C SER A 28 -7.09 -11.77 17.50
N CYS A 29 -6.83 -10.57 18.05
CA CYS A 29 -7.14 -10.10 19.41
C CYS A 29 -6.16 -9.01 19.86
N ILE A 30 -6.14 -7.86 19.17
CA ILE A 30 -5.84 -6.57 19.81
C ILE A 30 -6.81 -5.54 19.22
N SER A 31 -8.08 -5.71 19.55
CA SER A 31 -9.02 -4.60 19.66
C SER A 31 -9.34 -4.48 21.14
N VAL A 32 -9.18 -3.28 21.69
CA VAL A 32 -9.34 -2.89 23.11
C VAL A 32 -8.04 -2.97 23.94
N MET A 33 -7.15 -1.99 23.76
CA MET A 33 -6.58 -1.13 24.82
C MET A 33 -5.56 -0.16 24.19
N ALA A 34 -5.52 1.07 24.71
CA ALA A 34 -4.93 2.25 24.10
C ALA A 34 -3.39 2.26 23.98
N ASN A 35 -2.89 2.92 22.91
CA ASN A 35 -1.58 3.61 22.81
C ASN A 35 -0.34 2.94 23.44
N ALA A 36 0.13 1.83 22.88
CA ALA A 36 1.51 1.37 23.08
C ALA A 36 2.14 1.05 21.72
N CYS A 37 3.21 1.76 21.33
CA CYS A 37 4.04 1.40 20.19
C CYS A 37 4.62 -0.01 20.46
N THR A 38 4.15 -1.04 19.78
CA THR A 38 4.75 -2.38 19.85
C THR A 38 5.98 -2.42 18.95
N CYS A 39 7.14 -2.11 19.53
CA CYS A 39 8.42 -2.35 18.86
C CYS A 39 8.60 -3.86 18.67
N TRP A 40 8.82 -4.30 17.44
CA TRP A 40 9.23 -5.66 17.14
C TRP A 40 10.61 -5.91 17.79
N HIS A 41 10.76 -6.99 18.55
CA HIS A 41 12.04 -7.38 19.19
C HIS A 41 12.60 -8.61 18.46
N PRO A 42 13.51 -8.44 17.47
CA PRO A 42 14.12 -9.57 16.77
C PRO A 42 14.97 -10.42 17.71
N GLU A 43 15.20 -11.68 17.34
CA GLU A 43 16.21 -12.53 17.98
C GLU A 43 17.61 -11.86 17.88
N PRO A 44 18.49 -11.97 18.90
CA PRO A 44 19.77 -11.24 18.93
C PRO A 44 20.68 -11.48 17.72
N LYS A 45 20.57 -12.66 17.07
CA LYS A 45 21.35 -12.99 15.88
C LYS A 45 20.85 -12.25 14.63
N GLU A 46 19.54 -12.24 14.40
CA GLU A 46 18.92 -11.47 13.31
C GLU A 46 19.22 -9.97 13.49
N TYR A 47 19.26 -9.54 14.75
CA TYR A 47 19.60 -8.18 15.16
C TYR A 47 21.06 -7.78 14.87
N LEU A 48 22.05 -8.60 15.22
CA LEU A 48 23.47 -8.35 14.92
C LEU A 48 23.81 -8.44 13.43
N SER A 49 23.04 -9.23 12.68
CA SER A 49 23.15 -9.31 11.22
C SER A 49 22.56 -8.10 10.49
N ALA A 50 21.52 -7.47 11.05
CA ALA A 50 20.84 -6.30 10.49
C ALA A 50 21.50 -4.97 10.90
N ALA A 51 22.08 -4.89 12.09
CA ALA A 51 22.82 -3.73 12.56
C ALA A 51 24.23 -3.70 11.95
N GLY A 52 24.51 -2.67 11.13
CA GLY A 52 25.82 -2.44 10.53
C GLY A 52 26.85 -2.01 11.57
N LEU A 53 26.44 -1.20 12.56
CA LEU A 53 27.24 -0.78 13.71
C LEU A 53 26.33 -0.60 14.94
N ILE A 54 26.87 -0.91 16.12
CA ILE A 54 26.26 -0.59 17.42
C ILE A 54 27.17 0.43 18.08
N PHE A 55 26.60 1.59 18.39
CA PHE A 55 27.28 2.66 19.10
C PHE A 55 26.74 2.73 20.52
N ARG A 56 27.63 2.69 21.51
CA ARG A 56 27.32 3.24 22.83
C ARG A 56 27.93 4.62 22.90
N GLY A 57 27.16 5.62 23.28
CA GLY A 57 27.69 6.98 23.35
C GLY A 57 26.83 7.95 24.12
N THR A 58 27.37 9.14 24.32
CA THR A 58 26.67 10.25 24.95
C THR A 58 26.23 11.22 23.87
N VAL A 59 24.97 11.65 23.89
CA VAL A 59 24.46 12.68 22.97
C VAL A 59 25.24 13.97 23.21
N THR A 60 25.99 14.45 22.21
CA THR A 60 26.78 15.69 22.31
C THR A 60 25.99 16.90 21.80
N SER A 61 25.23 16.74 20.72
CA SER A 61 24.38 17.78 20.16
C SER A 61 23.22 17.21 19.32
N VAL A 62 22.16 18.01 19.14
CA VAL A 62 21.00 17.69 18.30
C VAL A 62 20.71 18.89 17.40
N GLY A 63 20.56 18.67 16.09
CA GLY A 63 20.35 19.71 15.09
C GLY A 63 19.33 19.32 14.01
N ASP A 64 18.86 20.34 13.29
CA ASP A 64 17.83 20.23 12.24
C ASP A 64 18.47 20.30 10.85
N SER A 65 18.17 19.36 9.94
CA SER A 65 18.54 19.50 8.53
C SER A 65 17.44 20.27 7.82
N GLY A 66 17.55 21.60 7.86
CA GLY A 66 16.52 22.55 7.48
C GLY A 66 15.65 22.13 6.29
N THR A 67 14.40 21.81 6.56
CA THR A 67 13.19 22.17 5.78
C THR A 67 11.94 21.73 6.58
N ALA A 68 11.14 22.72 7.00
CA ALA A 68 9.72 22.65 7.38
C ALA A 68 9.28 22.40 8.87
N GLY A 69 8.51 23.38 9.40
CA GLY A 69 7.40 23.20 10.37
C GLY A 69 7.74 23.31 11.88
N PRO A 70 6.81 23.78 12.76
CA PRO A 70 7.16 24.24 14.10
C PRO A 70 7.50 23.09 15.06
N ILE A 71 8.72 23.13 15.59
CA ILE A 71 9.22 22.28 16.66
C ILE A 71 8.77 22.86 18.01
N GLY A 72 8.14 22.03 18.87
CA GLY A 72 7.91 22.39 20.27
C GLY A 72 9.22 22.33 21.06
N VAL A 73 9.94 23.45 21.13
CA VAL A 73 11.16 23.59 21.94
C VAL A 73 10.76 23.81 23.40
N GLY A 74 10.78 22.75 24.20
CA GLY A 74 10.76 22.83 25.65
C GLY A 74 12.20 22.81 26.18
N ALA A 75 12.51 23.69 27.14
CA ALA A 75 13.83 23.89 27.72
C ALA A 75 14.60 22.57 27.95
N GLY A 76 15.58 22.30 27.08
CA GLY A 76 16.53 21.19 27.21
C GLY A 76 16.09 19.82 26.68
N SER A 77 15.01 19.69 25.89
CA SER A 77 14.66 18.43 25.20
C SER A 77 13.94 18.64 23.87
N VAL A 78 14.33 17.89 22.84
CA VAL A 78 13.63 17.87 21.53
C VAL A 78 12.59 16.76 21.54
N THR A 79 11.35 17.02 21.13
CA THR A 79 10.27 16.00 21.02
C THR A 79 9.86 15.84 19.56
N ILE A 80 9.93 14.63 19.01
CA ILE A 80 9.54 14.35 17.62
C ILE A 80 8.02 14.07 17.52
N ARG A 81 7.31 14.72 16.59
CA ARG A 81 5.91 14.38 16.23
C ARG A 81 5.72 14.47 14.71
N GLY A 82 5.20 13.41 14.09
CA GLY A 82 4.72 13.43 12.69
C GLY A 82 5.74 13.07 11.61
N ARG A 83 5.24 12.93 10.36
CA ARG A 83 6.00 12.66 9.11
C ARG A 83 7.07 13.74 8.89
N GLN A 84 8.29 13.50 9.36
CA GLN A 84 9.41 14.39 9.08
C GLN A 84 10.67 13.59 8.78
N THR A 85 11.30 13.96 7.67
CA THR A 85 12.64 13.55 7.26
C THR A 85 13.61 14.65 7.67
N GLY A 86 14.64 14.35 8.47
CA GLY A 86 15.81 15.25 8.56
C GLY A 86 16.28 15.74 9.94
N MET A 87 16.18 14.96 11.02
CA MET A 87 16.95 15.30 12.23
C MET A 87 18.33 14.63 12.22
N ARG A 88 19.35 15.32 12.75
CA ARG A 88 20.70 14.80 12.96
C ARG A 88 21.09 14.96 14.43
N ALA A 89 21.69 13.93 15.02
CA ALA A 89 22.29 14.02 16.35
C ALA A 89 23.74 13.53 16.30
N ARG A 90 24.62 14.19 17.07
CA ARG A 90 26.01 13.75 17.26
C ARG A 90 26.16 13.01 18.56
N PHE A 91 26.98 11.96 18.53
CA PHE A 91 27.24 11.07 19.64
C PHE A 91 28.74 10.89 19.83
N ALA A 92 29.23 11.17 21.04
CA ALA A 92 30.58 10.77 21.45
C ALA A 92 30.57 9.27 21.73
N ILE A 93 31.37 8.49 21.00
CA ILE A 93 31.30 7.04 21.05
C ILE A 93 32.24 6.50 22.12
N GLN A 94 31.68 5.68 23.03
CA GLN A 94 32.41 4.93 24.05
C GLN A 94 32.80 3.53 23.58
N THR A 95 32.00 2.89 22.72
CA THR A 95 32.28 1.53 22.21
C THR A 95 31.62 1.28 20.86
N VAL A 96 32.35 0.62 19.95
CA VAL A 96 31.89 0.26 18.59
C VAL A 96 31.82 -1.26 18.43
N TYR A 97 30.70 -1.76 17.91
CA TYR A 97 30.57 -3.12 17.39
C TYR A 97 30.90 -3.12 15.89
N LYS A 98 31.86 -3.97 15.44
CA LYS A 98 32.44 -4.07 14.07
C LYS A 98 33.48 -3.00 13.65
N GLY A 99 34.18 -2.40 14.61
CA GLY A 99 35.58 -1.98 14.42
C GLY A 99 35.87 -0.86 13.41
N LYS A 100 35.32 0.35 13.63
CA LYS A 100 36.01 1.58 13.21
C LYS A 100 36.29 2.44 14.44
N ASP A 101 37.52 2.95 14.57
CA ASP A 101 37.87 3.95 15.57
C ASP A 101 37.17 5.27 15.22
N ILE A 102 35.94 5.43 15.69
CA ILE A 102 35.16 6.63 15.51
C ILE A 102 35.00 7.26 16.89
N GLN A 103 35.56 8.45 17.09
CA GLN A 103 35.44 9.18 18.36
C GLN A 103 34.09 9.90 18.49
N GLU A 104 33.51 10.32 17.36
CA GLU A 104 32.20 10.98 17.29
C GLU A 104 31.47 10.61 16.00
N VAL A 105 30.16 10.35 16.06
CA VAL A 105 29.34 10.02 14.88
C VAL A 105 28.08 10.89 14.80
N GLU A 106 27.73 11.34 13.59
CA GLU A 106 26.47 12.02 13.30
C GLU A 106 25.48 11.01 12.69
N ILE A 107 24.30 10.89 13.27
CA ILE A 107 23.28 9.91 12.85
C ILE A 107 22.03 10.67 12.38
N GLY A 108 21.56 10.33 11.18
CA GLY A 108 20.34 10.87 10.59
C GLY A 108 19.13 10.01 10.94
N PHE A 109 18.00 10.67 11.25
CA PHE A 109 16.75 9.99 11.60
C PHE A 109 15.69 10.17 10.50
N THR A 110 15.09 9.04 10.10
CA THR A 110 14.00 8.99 9.12
C THR A 110 12.81 8.26 9.71
N ALA A 111 11.67 8.95 9.87
CA ALA A 111 10.42 8.31 10.27
C ALA A 111 9.73 7.67 9.05
N SER A 112 9.46 6.37 9.10
CA SER A 112 8.58 5.71 8.12
C SER A 112 7.11 5.79 8.56
N ASP A 113 6.21 5.71 7.59
CA ASP A 113 4.81 6.12 7.65
C ASP A 113 4.01 5.80 8.93
N GLY A 114 3.36 6.83 9.47
CA GLY A 114 2.11 6.70 10.24
C GLY A 114 2.20 6.40 11.74
N ALA A 115 3.36 6.02 12.28
CA ALA A 115 3.49 5.76 13.71
C ALA A 115 3.95 7.00 14.49
N ASN A 116 3.10 7.49 15.40
CA ASN A 116 3.41 8.56 16.36
C ASN A 116 4.27 8.00 17.52
N CYS A 117 5.55 7.70 17.28
CA CYS A 117 6.50 7.43 18.37
C CYS A 117 7.51 8.60 18.42
N GLY A 118 7.33 9.48 19.40
CA GLY A 118 8.16 10.68 19.56
C GLY A 118 9.38 10.40 20.42
N TRP A 119 10.57 10.44 19.83
CA TRP A 119 11.82 10.36 20.60
C TRP A 119 12.10 11.67 21.34
N ARG A 120 12.69 11.57 22.54
CA ARG A 120 13.26 12.70 23.29
C ARG A 120 14.70 12.41 23.62
N PHE A 121 15.60 13.30 23.20
CA PHE A 121 17.02 13.25 23.56
C PHE A 121 17.41 14.51 24.31
N LYS A 122 18.31 14.36 25.29
CA LYS A 122 18.99 15.48 25.94
C LYS A 122 20.49 15.39 25.71
N PRO A 123 21.19 16.50 25.40
CA PRO A 123 22.65 16.53 25.47
C PRO A 123 23.12 16.02 26.85
N GLY A 124 24.11 15.13 26.86
CA GLY A 124 24.59 14.44 28.06
C GLY A 124 23.89 13.11 28.37
N GLU A 125 22.85 12.72 27.63
CA GLU A 125 22.18 11.42 27.81
C GLU A 125 23.01 10.28 27.20
N GLU A 126 23.22 9.19 27.95
CA GLU A 126 23.77 7.96 27.39
C GLU A 126 22.71 7.22 26.59
N VAL A 127 23.08 6.79 25.39
CA VAL A 127 22.22 5.98 24.53
C VAL A 127 23.02 4.86 23.87
N THR A 128 22.32 3.75 23.60
CA THR A 128 22.81 2.76 22.63
C THR A 128 22.03 2.95 21.34
N VAL A 129 22.76 3.24 20.27
CA VAL A 129 22.21 3.46 18.93
C VAL A 129 22.58 2.29 18.03
N PHE A 130 21.57 1.73 17.38
CA PHE A 130 21.74 0.68 16.40
C PHE A 130 21.53 1.29 15.02
N ALA A 131 22.58 1.29 14.21
CA ALA A 131 22.59 2.00 12.94
C ALA A 131 23.11 1.12 11.79
N SER A 132 22.63 1.43 10.60
CA SER A 132 23.09 0.90 9.32
C SER A 132 23.60 2.04 8.45
N GLY A 133 24.74 1.86 7.77
CA GLY A 133 25.34 2.89 6.91
C GLY A 133 26.87 2.86 6.93
N SER A 134 27.50 3.89 6.36
CA SER A 134 28.96 4.03 6.30
C SER A 134 29.40 5.44 6.69
N VAL A 135 30.69 5.61 7.00
CA VAL A 135 31.29 6.94 7.29
C VAL A 135 31.11 7.90 6.10
N GLU A 136 31.14 7.38 4.87
CA GLU A 136 31.06 8.17 3.64
C GLU A 136 29.62 8.54 3.27
N GLN A 137 28.65 7.68 3.58
CA GLN A 137 27.23 7.84 3.18
C GLN A 137 26.32 8.32 4.32
N GLY A 138 26.84 8.39 5.55
CA GLY A 138 26.06 8.66 6.75
C GLY A 138 25.43 7.39 7.34
N TYR A 139 25.12 7.45 8.64
CA TYR A 139 24.47 6.37 9.38
C TYR A 139 22.99 6.67 9.57
N PHE A 140 22.14 5.66 9.31
CA PHE A 140 20.69 5.74 9.40
C PHE A 140 20.17 4.68 10.38
N THR A 141 19.06 4.99 11.05
CA THR A 141 18.36 4.05 11.95
C THR A 141 16.84 4.12 11.74
N GLY A 142 16.16 2.98 11.82
CA GLY A 142 14.70 2.85 11.69
C GLY A 142 13.95 2.90 13.02
N MET A 143 12.61 3.02 12.98
CA MET A 143 11.71 3.31 14.11
C MET A 143 11.80 2.40 15.36
N CYS A 144 12.53 1.29 15.36
CA CYS A 144 12.56 0.32 16.47
C CYS A 144 13.95 0.05 17.06
N LEU A 145 14.97 0.83 16.69
CA LEU A 145 16.39 0.51 16.89
C LEU A 145 17.11 1.47 17.85
N MET A 146 16.41 2.01 18.85
CA MET A 146 16.96 2.94 19.85
C MET A 146 16.42 2.59 21.23
N ILE A 147 17.28 2.43 22.24
CA ILE A 147 16.90 2.10 23.63
C ILE A 147 17.44 3.19 24.57
N PRO A 148 16.58 4.01 25.23
CA PRO A 148 17.00 5.00 26.23
C PRO A 148 17.60 4.34 27.48
N TYR A 149 18.60 4.95 28.11
CA TYR A 149 19.25 4.37 29.30
C TYR A 149 18.30 4.13 30.48
N ALA A 150 17.28 4.97 30.65
CA ALA A 150 16.30 4.80 31.74
C ALA A 150 15.41 3.54 31.60
N ALA A 151 15.39 2.87 30.44
CA ALA A 151 14.69 1.60 30.21
C ALA A 151 15.59 0.35 30.43
N TYR A 152 16.84 0.53 30.90
CA TYR A 152 17.87 -0.51 31.07
C TYR A 152 17.58 -1.61 32.11
N THR A 153 16.47 -1.54 32.84
CA THR A 153 16.19 -2.47 33.95
C THR A 153 15.34 -3.68 33.54
N SER A 154 15.02 -3.87 32.25
CA SER A 154 14.20 -4.98 31.76
C SER A 154 15.00 -6.01 30.94
N GLY A 155 14.71 -7.31 31.12
CA GLY A 155 15.52 -8.47 30.73
C GLY A 155 15.81 -8.72 29.23
N SER A 156 15.46 -7.79 28.34
CA SER A 156 15.87 -7.83 26.93
C SER A 156 17.35 -7.43 26.74
N ASP A 157 17.90 -6.55 27.59
CA ASP A 157 19.29 -6.04 27.52
C ASP A 157 20.37 -7.13 27.77
N LEU A 158 20.13 -8.07 28.69
CA LEU A 158 21.06 -9.17 28.96
C LEU A 158 21.27 -10.05 27.72
N LYS A 159 20.22 -10.24 26.91
CA LYS A 159 20.29 -11.04 25.68
C LYS A 159 21.21 -10.39 24.63
N TYR A 160 21.20 -9.06 24.49
CA TYR A 160 22.03 -8.35 23.52
C TYR A 160 23.50 -8.25 23.96
N LYS A 161 23.75 -7.92 25.23
CA LYS A 161 25.11 -7.96 25.80
C LYS A 161 25.73 -9.35 25.66
N ASN A 162 24.97 -10.39 25.99
CA ASN A 162 25.41 -11.77 25.81
C ASN A 162 25.67 -12.10 24.33
N ALA A 163 24.83 -11.64 23.40
CA ALA A 163 25.04 -11.90 21.98
C ALA A 163 26.28 -11.20 21.41
N ILE A 164 26.58 -9.95 21.82
CA ILE A 164 27.80 -9.23 21.45
C ILE A 164 29.03 -9.95 22.01
N GLU A 165 28.97 -10.38 23.27
CA GLU A 165 30.08 -11.07 23.93
C GLU A 165 30.33 -12.45 23.30
N VAL A 166 29.26 -13.21 23.02
CA VAL A 166 29.34 -14.49 22.28
C VAL A 166 29.97 -14.27 20.90
N TYR A 167 29.61 -13.20 20.19
CA TYR A 167 30.25 -12.85 18.92
C TYR A 167 31.75 -12.58 19.11
N ARG A 168 32.14 -11.73 20.07
CA ARG A 168 33.55 -11.37 20.30
C ARG A 168 34.39 -12.59 20.67
N GLN A 169 33.91 -13.39 21.62
CA GLN A 169 34.60 -14.61 22.05
C GLN A 169 34.74 -15.60 20.90
N LYS A 170 33.68 -15.79 20.12
CA LYS A 170 33.71 -16.69 18.96
C LYS A 170 34.59 -16.16 17.82
N LYS A 171 34.62 -14.84 17.59
CA LYS A 171 35.55 -14.18 16.65
C LYS A 171 36.99 -14.48 17.05
N ILE A 172 37.36 -14.24 18.30
CA ILE A 172 38.72 -14.51 18.81
C ILE A 172 39.06 -15.99 18.65
N LEU A 173 38.20 -16.88 19.16
CA LEU A 173 38.44 -18.33 19.14
C LEU A 173 38.62 -18.89 17.72
N LEU A 174 37.73 -18.52 16.78
CA LEU A 174 37.84 -18.99 15.40
C LEU A 174 39.04 -18.37 14.67
N THR A 175 39.36 -17.11 14.95
CA THR A 175 40.55 -16.44 14.36
C THR A 175 41.83 -17.11 14.84
N GLU A 176 41.97 -17.36 16.15
CA GLU A 176 43.11 -18.08 16.70
C GLU A 176 43.21 -19.51 16.17
N ALA A 177 42.08 -20.21 16.03
CA ALA A 177 42.05 -21.56 15.48
C ALA A 177 42.54 -21.59 14.03
N ALA A 178 42.08 -20.66 13.18
CA ALA A 178 42.55 -20.52 11.81
C ALA A 178 44.04 -20.14 11.73
N GLN A 179 44.52 -19.28 12.64
CA GLN A 179 45.94 -18.89 12.71
C GLN A 179 46.85 -20.01 13.23
N LYS A 180 46.39 -20.88 14.12
CA LYS A 180 47.16 -22.04 14.62
C LYS A 180 47.29 -23.14 13.58
N SER A 181 46.36 -23.22 12.63
CA SER A 181 46.36 -24.19 11.54
C SER A 181 46.17 -23.48 10.20
N PRO A 182 47.13 -22.63 9.78
CA PRO A 182 46.98 -21.75 8.62
C PRO A 182 46.86 -22.52 7.30
N GLU A 183 47.31 -23.77 7.25
CA GLU A 183 47.18 -24.70 6.12
C GLU A 183 45.79 -25.37 6.02
N SER A 184 44.91 -25.18 7.02
CA SER A 184 43.60 -25.81 7.07
C SER A 184 42.53 -24.98 6.36
N ILE A 185 42.09 -25.43 5.18
CA ILE A 185 41.00 -24.81 4.41
C ILE A 185 39.71 -24.75 5.25
N SER A 186 39.40 -25.81 6.00
CA SER A 186 38.17 -25.86 6.81
C SER A 186 38.17 -24.83 7.93
N ALA A 187 39.31 -24.55 8.55
CA ALA A 187 39.41 -23.53 9.60
C ALA A 187 39.11 -22.12 9.06
N TRP A 188 39.64 -21.80 7.87
CA TRP A 188 39.34 -20.53 7.19
C TRP A 188 37.88 -20.45 6.71
N LEU A 189 37.31 -21.53 6.20
CA LEU A 189 35.90 -21.59 5.80
C LEU A 189 34.93 -21.44 6.98
N ASP A 190 35.23 -22.06 8.12
CA ASP A 190 34.44 -21.91 9.35
C ASP A 190 34.46 -20.46 9.86
N LEU A 191 35.63 -19.82 9.82
CA LEU A 191 35.79 -18.41 10.16
C LEU A 191 35.02 -17.50 9.19
N ALA A 192 35.14 -17.75 7.88
CA ALA A 192 34.43 -16.98 6.85
C ALA A 192 32.90 -17.12 7.00
N THR A 193 32.41 -18.35 7.19
CA THR A 193 30.98 -18.65 7.38
C THR A 193 30.45 -18.00 8.65
N PHE A 194 31.25 -17.99 9.73
CA PHE A 194 30.92 -17.24 10.94
C PHE A 194 30.72 -15.76 10.64
N PHE A 195 31.67 -15.10 9.96
CA PHE A 195 31.56 -13.69 9.63
C PHE A 195 30.38 -13.38 8.70
N VAL A 196 30.12 -14.20 7.67
CA VAL A 196 28.93 -14.08 6.81
C VAL A 196 27.64 -14.15 7.64
N GLY A 197 27.56 -15.07 8.61
CA GLY A 197 26.39 -15.21 9.48
C GLY A 197 26.09 -14.00 10.37
N TYR A 198 27.05 -13.09 10.52
CA TYR A 198 26.91 -11.81 11.23
C TYR A 198 27.03 -10.60 10.30
N SER A 199 27.00 -10.79 8.98
CA SER A 199 27.16 -9.74 7.97
C SER A 199 28.48 -8.96 8.07
N ASP A 200 29.56 -9.57 8.60
CA ASP A 200 30.90 -8.98 8.69
C ASP A 200 31.70 -9.27 7.42
N TYR A 201 31.21 -8.71 6.30
CA TYR A 201 31.67 -9.07 4.97
C TYR A 201 33.16 -8.76 4.68
N PRO A 202 33.79 -7.69 5.22
CA PRO A 202 35.22 -7.47 5.01
C PRO A 202 36.07 -8.64 5.53
N GLU A 203 35.91 -9.00 6.80
CA GLU A 203 36.59 -10.13 7.43
C GLU A 203 36.25 -11.47 6.76
N ALA A 204 34.99 -11.67 6.37
CA ALA A 204 34.59 -12.86 5.62
C ALA A 204 35.37 -13.00 4.31
N SER A 205 35.51 -11.91 3.54
CA SER A 205 36.20 -11.94 2.24
C SER A 205 37.71 -12.20 2.38
N GLU A 206 38.32 -11.74 3.47
CA GLU A 206 39.72 -12.03 3.77
C GLU A 206 39.90 -13.52 4.14
N ALA A 207 39.04 -14.05 5.01
CA ALA A 207 39.06 -15.46 5.37
C ALA A 207 38.85 -16.38 4.16
N TYR A 208 37.88 -16.07 3.28
CA TYR A 208 37.74 -16.80 2.01
C TYR A 208 38.97 -16.67 1.12
N SER A 209 39.61 -15.50 1.06
CA SER A 209 40.84 -15.33 0.25
C SER A 209 41.99 -16.19 0.76
N LYS A 210 42.11 -16.39 2.08
CA LYS A 210 43.07 -17.34 2.68
C LYS A 210 42.73 -18.78 2.29
N ALA A 211 41.45 -19.18 2.34
CA ALA A 211 41.02 -20.50 1.90
C ALA A 211 41.32 -20.76 0.42
N ILE A 212 41.05 -19.79 -0.46
CA ILE A 212 41.32 -19.86 -1.90
C ILE A 212 42.84 -19.91 -2.18
N ALA A 213 43.66 -19.22 -1.40
CA ALA A 213 45.12 -19.30 -1.56
C ALA A 213 45.67 -20.72 -1.31
N LEU A 214 45.02 -21.50 -0.45
CA LEU A 214 45.37 -22.90 -0.16
C LEU A 214 44.77 -23.86 -1.20
N ALA A 215 43.55 -23.59 -1.66
CA ALA A 215 42.87 -24.36 -2.70
C ALA A 215 42.25 -23.44 -3.77
N PRO A 216 43.01 -23.05 -4.81
CA PRO A 216 42.57 -22.07 -5.81
C PRO A 216 41.38 -22.50 -6.66
N LEU A 217 41.04 -23.79 -6.66
CA LEU A 217 39.93 -24.36 -7.42
C LEU A 217 38.74 -24.75 -6.53
N ASP A 218 38.79 -24.45 -5.22
CA ASP A 218 37.68 -24.75 -4.32
C ASP A 218 36.49 -23.81 -4.61
N THR A 219 35.49 -24.37 -5.30
CA THR A 219 34.35 -23.58 -5.76
C THR A 219 33.49 -23.06 -4.61
N VAL A 220 33.49 -23.72 -3.45
CA VAL A 220 32.75 -23.26 -2.26
C VAL A 220 33.35 -21.95 -1.74
N SER A 221 34.67 -21.89 -1.56
CA SER A 221 35.36 -20.67 -1.12
C SER A 221 35.22 -19.54 -2.13
N ILE A 222 35.36 -19.82 -3.44
CA ILE A 222 35.19 -18.82 -4.50
C ILE A 222 33.78 -18.24 -4.50
N MET A 223 32.75 -19.09 -4.43
CA MET A 223 31.36 -18.63 -4.36
C MET A 223 31.08 -17.83 -3.08
N GLY A 224 31.61 -18.27 -1.94
CA GLY A 224 31.47 -17.55 -0.67
C GLY A 224 32.08 -16.15 -0.72
N ARG A 225 33.24 -16.02 -1.37
CA ARG A 225 33.88 -14.71 -1.58
C ARG A 225 33.13 -13.84 -2.58
N ALA A 226 32.68 -14.42 -3.69
CA ALA A 226 31.89 -13.70 -4.71
C ALA A 226 30.63 -13.06 -4.10
N GLU A 227 29.89 -13.83 -3.29
CA GLU A 227 28.69 -13.33 -2.60
C GLU A 227 29.05 -12.24 -1.58
N THR A 228 30.17 -12.41 -0.88
CA THR A 228 30.67 -11.41 0.07
C THR A 228 31.06 -10.11 -0.64
N TYR A 229 31.71 -10.17 -1.79
CA TYR A 229 32.01 -8.99 -2.61
C TYR A 229 30.74 -8.32 -3.13
N TYR A 230 29.77 -9.11 -3.60
CA TYR A 230 28.47 -8.57 -4.04
C TYR A 230 27.76 -7.81 -2.90
N ARG A 231 27.72 -8.39 -1.69
CA ARG A 231 27.16 -7.74 -0.49
C ARG A 231 27.88 -6.45 -0.09
N ARG A 232 29.14 -6.29 -0.49
CA ARG A 232 29.94 -5.08 -0.28
C ARG A 232 29.84 -4.07 -1.43
N ALA A 233 28.97 -4.32 -2.42
CA ALA A 233 28.88 -3.56 -3.67
C ALA A 233 30.18 -3.53 -4.50
N LEU A 234 31.07 -4.52 -4.29
CA LEU A 234 32.27 -4.74 -5.08
C LEU A 234 31.94 -5.65 -6.28
N TYR A 235 31.11 -5.13 -7.19
CA TYR A 235 30.48 -5.95 -8.22
C TYR A 235 31.46 -6.50 -9.27
N GLU A 236 32.55 -5.80 -9.58
CA GLU A 236 33.59 -6.30 -10.50
C GLU A 236 34.36 -7.49 -9.91
N ASP A 237 34.73 -7.42 -8.63
CA ASP A 237 35.39 -8.52 -7.93
C ASP A 237 34.46 -9.72 -7.80
N ALA A 238 33.19 -9.46 -7.44
CA ALA A 238 32.16 -10.49 -7.40
C ALA A 238 31.96 -11.16 -8.77
N LEU A 239 31.88 -10.37 -9.84
CA LEU A 239 31.73 -10.87 -11.20
C LEU A 239 32.92 -11.74 -11.64
N THR A 240 34.14 -11.36 -11.25
CA THR A 240 35.35 -12.13 -11.51
C THR A 240 35.30 -13.49 -10.85
N ASP A 241 34.96 -13.55 -9.55
CA ASP A 241 34.84 -14.81 -8.82
C ASP A 241 33.66 -15.66 -9.33
N TYR A 242 32.52 -15.07 -9.70
CA TYR A 242 31.40 -15.81 -10.30
C TYR A 242 31.77 -16.43 -11.65
N ARG A 243 32.51 -15.70 -12.50
CA ARG A 243 33.03 -16.24 -13.77
C ARG A 243 33.99 -17.39 -13.53
N LEU A 244 34.89 -17.26 -12.54
CA LEU A 244 35.80 -18.34 -12.17
C LEU A 244 35.02 -19.57 -11.69
N ALA A 245 34.04 -19.40 -10.79
CA ALA A 245 33.21 -20.51 -10.30
C ALA A 245 32.45 -21.21 -11.44
N LEU A 246 31.92 -20.46 -12.41
CA LEU A 246 31.23 -21.01 -13.58
C LEU A 246 32.16 -21.73 -14.56
N ASN A 247 33.40 -21.26 -14.72
CA ASN A 247 34.42 -21.96 -15.50
C ASN A 247 34.76 -23.33 -14.90
N LEU A 248 34.76 -23.44 -13.57
CA LEU A 248 34.99 -24.70 -12.86
C LEU A 248 33.76 -25.61 -12.87
N ASN A 249 32.58 -25.03 -12.68
CA ASN A 249 31.31 -25.76 -12.69
C ASN A 249 30.20 -24.93 -13.36
N PRO A 250 29.94 -25.15 -14.65
CA PRO A 250 28.94 -24.38 -15.42
C PRO A 250 27.50 -24.56 -14.96
N THR A 251 27.19 -25.59 -14.15
CA THR A 251 25.82 -25.88 -13.70
C THR A 251 25.43 -25.14 -12.42
N LEU A 252 26.32 -24.33 -11.85
CA LEU A 252 26.07 -23.59 -10.62
C LEU A 252 25.07 -22.44 -10.82
N THR A 253 23.79 -22.75 -10.60
CA THR A 253 22.68 -21.79 -10.70
C THR A 253 22.89 -20.53 -9.85
N GLN A 254 23.44 -20.66 -8.64
CA GLN A 254 23.73 -19.51 -7.77
C GLN A 254 24.82 -18.62 -8.36
N ALA A 255 25.88 -19.20 -8.95
CA ALA A 255 26.94 -18.43 -9.58
C ALA A 255 26.45 -17.73 -10.86
N LYS A 256 25.57 -18.37 -11.65
CA LYS A 256 24.89 -17.73 -12.79
C LYS A 256 24.09 -16.50 -12.34
N ARG A 257 23.27 -16.66 -11.30
CA ARG A 257 22.48 -15.53 -10.76
C ARG A 257 23.36 -14.43 -10.20
N GLY A 258 24.41 -14.79 -9.47
CA GLY A 258 25.39 -13.84 -8.94
C GLY A 258 26.07 -13.04 -10.05
N LYS A 259 26.53 -13.70 -11.12
CA LYS A 259 27.05 -13.06 -12.34
C LYS A 259 26.02 -12.06 -12.89
N THR A 260 24.77 -12.48 -13.06
CA THR A 260 23.69 -11.64 -13.57
C THR A 260 23.43 -10.41 -12.69
N PHE A 261 23.35 -10.60 -11.37
CA PHE A 261 23.13 -9.50 -10.43
C PHE A 261 24.29 -8.51 -10.44
N SER A 262 25.54 -8.99 -10.45
CA SER A 262 26.70 -8.11 -10.57
C SER A 262 26.69 -7.31 -11.88
N LEU A 263 26.37 -7.94 -13.01
CA LEU A 263 26.27 -7.26 -14.31
C LEU A 263 25.18 -6.19 -14.33
N VAL A 264 24.01 -6.49 -13.75
CA VAL A 264 22.91 -5.54 -13.64
C VAL A 264 23.28 -4.36 -12.75
N SER A 265 23.88 -4.61 -11.58
CA SER A 265 24.35 -3.57 -10.66
C SER A 265 25.46 -2.70 -11.26
N LEU A 266 26.24 -3.23 -12.21
CA LEU A 266 27.25 -2.49 -12.97
C LEU A 266 26.69 -1.73 -14.19
N GLY A 267 25.40 -1.90 -14.53
CA GLY A 267 24.84 -1.36 -15.77
C GLY A 267 25.36 -2.06 -17.05
N ARG A 268 26.02 -3.22 -16.92
CA ARG A 268 26.66 -3.97 -18.00
C ARG A 268 25.73 -5.05 -18.56
N GLN A 269 24.44 -4.75 -18.71
CA GLN A 269 23.44 -5.77 -19.03
C GLN A 269 23.54 -6.30 -20.48
N HIS A 270 24.28 -5.59 -21.34
CA HIS A 270 24.64 -6.05 -22.68
C HIS A 270 25.53 -7.32 -22.67
N GLU A 271 26.15 -7.65 -21.54
CA GLU A 271 26.93 -8.88 -21.35
C GLU A 271 26.08 -10.07 -20.88
N LEU A 272 24.77 -9.90 -20.67
CA LEU A 272 23.89 -10.99 -20.26
C LEU A 272 23.61 -11.94 -21.43
N GLU A 273 24.08 -13.17 -21.30
CA GLU A 273 23.79 -14.25 -22.21
C GLU A 273 22.35 -14.76 -22.02
N SER A 274 21.85 -15.61 -22.91
CA SER A 274 20.50 -16.20 -22.77
C SER A 274 20.38 -17.04 -21.49
N ASP A 275 21.44 -17.76 -21.15
CA ASP A 275 21.49 -18.72 -20.04
C ASP A 275 21.59 -18.03 -18.67
N ASP A 276 21.93 -16.73 -18.65
CA ASP A 276 22.07 -15.90 -17.45
C ASP A 276 20.71 -15.39 -16.93
N ARG A 277 19.62 -15.63 -17.67
CA ARG A 277 18.29 -15.05 -17.43
C ARG A 277 17.34 -15.98 -16.67
N ASP A 278 17.88 -16.95 -15.92
CA ASP A 278 17.10 -17.88 -15.09
C ASP A 278 17.12 -17.51 -13.59
N PHE A 279 16.05 -16.87 -13.17
CA PHE A 279 15.73 -16.48 -11.80
C PHE A 279 14.66 -17.39 -11.17
N SER A 280 14.43 -18.59 -11.71
CA SER A 280 13.37 -19.48 -11.23
C SER A 280 13.56 -19.86 -9.74
N GLY A 281 12.55 -19.61 -8.91
CA GLY A 281 12.61 -19.87 -7.47
C GLY A 281 13.53 -18.93 -6.69
N TYR A 282 14.00 -17.84 -7.31
CA TYR A 282 14.69 -16.77 -6.58
C TYR A 282 13.80 -16.20 -5.49
N GLN A 283 14.37 -15.82 -4.36
CA GLN A 283 13.65 -15.19 -3.25
C GLN A 283 14.35 -13.88 -2.94
N SER A 284 13.67 -12.77 -3.23
CA SER A 284 14.14 -11.45 -2.82
C SER A 284 14.13 -11.35 -1.30
N ASP A 285 15.25 -10.95 -0.72
CA ASP A 285 15.34 -10.52 0.66
C ASP A 285 15.36 -8.99 0.74
N TYR A 286 15.03 -8.44 1.91
CA TYR A 286 14.95 -6.99 2.12
C TYR A 286 16.32 -6.29 2.13
N SER A 287 17.41 -7.06 2.01
CA SER A 287 18.79 -6.54 2.08
C SER A 287 19.29 -6.02 0.73
N HIS A 288 18.56 -6.27 -0.38
CA HIS A 288 18.94 -5.80 -1.71
C HIS A 288 17.81 -5.00 -2.37
N ASN A 289 18.12 -3.75 -2.69
CA ASN A 289 17.36 -3.00 -3.70
C ASN A 289 17.79 -3.48 -5.09
N LEU A 290 17.36 -4.69 -5.46
CA LEU A 290 17.59 -5.22 -6.79
C LEU A 290 16.72 -4.43 -7.79
N SER A 291 17.37 -3.81 -8.77
CA SER A 291 16.71 -3.04 -9.82
C SER A 291 17.15 -3.58 -11.18
N PHE A 292 16.17 -3.90 -12.01
CA PHE A 292 16.31 -4.27 -13.41
C PHE A 292 15.80 -3.15 -14.34
N THR A 293 15.80 -1.91 -13.85
CA THR A 293 15.26 -0.77 -14.58
C THR A 293 15.93 -0.64 -15.95
N GLY A 294 15.12 -0.56 -17.01
CA GLY A 294 15.60 -0.46 -18.39
C GLY A 294 16.35 -1.69 -18.94
N THR A 295 16.44 -2.80 -18.20
CA THR A 295 17.26 -3.95 -18.57
C THR A 295 16.59 -4.82 -19.64
N ASP A 296 17.38 -5.40 -20.56
CA ASP A 296 16.89 -6.43 -21.49
C ASP A 296 16.88 -7.82 -20.85
N LEU A 297 15.68 -8.24 -20.47
CA LEU A 297 15.37 -9.52 -19.85
C LEU A 297 14.37 -10.32 -20.70
N ARG A 298 14.38 -10.11 -22.03
CA ARG A 298 13.48 -10.86 -22.93
C ARG A 298 13.73 -12.36 -22.77
N GLY A 299 12.64 -13.10 -22.63
CA GLY A 299 12.65 -14.55 -22.38
C GLY A 299 13.14 -15.00 -21.00
N ALA A 300 13.43 -14.08 -20.07
CA ALA A 300 13.90 -14.44 -18.73
C ALA A 300 12.88 -15.29 -17.97
N SER A 301 13.35 -16.22 -17.14
CA SER A 301 12.51 -17.06 -16.29
C SER A 301 12.52 -16.57 -14.84
N PHE A 302 11.35 -16.25 -14.32
CA PHE A 302 11.07 -15.91 -12.92
C PHE A 302 10.10 -16.92 -12.28
N ARG A 303 10.00 -18.14 -12.84
CA ARG A 303 9.06 -19.16 -12.38
C ARG A 303 9.17 -19.42 -10.90
N ASN A 304 8.04 -19.39 -10.18
CA ASN A 304 7.99 -19.63 -8.73
C ASN A 304 8.91 -18.72 -7.89
N ALA A 305 9.42 -17.61 -8.43
CA ALA A 305 10.22 -16.68 -7.67
C ALA A 305 9.34 -15.91 -6.67
N LYS A 306 9.91 -15.50 -5.54
CA LYS A 306 9.28 -14.58 -4.59
C LYS A 306 9.95 -13.23 -4.76
N LEU A 307 9.24 -12.30 -5.37
CA LEU A 307 9.73 -10.97 -5.72
C LEU A 307 8.94 -9.93 -4.93
N SER A 308 9.66 -9.18 -4.11
CA SER A 308 9.11 -8.12 -3.27
C SER A 308 9.89 -6.84 -3.49
N ASN A 309 9.20 -5.73 -3.81
CA ASN A 309 9.80 -4.40 -4.01
C ASN A 309 10.89 -4.34 -5.09
N ILE A 310 10.82 -5.18 -6.13
CA ILE A 310 11.79 -5.15 -7.23
C ILE A 310 11.35 -4.12 -8.27
N ASP A 311 12.30 -3.32 -8.75
CA ASP A 311 12.07 -2.36 -9.82
C ASP A 311 12.42 -2.96 -11.19
N PHE A 312 11.38 -3.21 -11.99
CA PHE A 312 11.43 -3.61 -13.40
C PHE A 312 10.98 -2.47 -14.33
N SER A 313 10.92 -1.22 -13.86
CA SER A 313 10.42 -0.13 -14.69
C SER A 313 11.22 0.02 -15.98
N LYS A 314 10.51 0.21 -17.10
CA LYS A 314 11.09 0.32 -18.45
C LYS A 314 11.90 -0.90 -18.91
N ALA A 315 11.90 -2.01 -18.17
CA ALA A 315 12.61 -3.23 -18.57
C ALA A 315 11.96 -3.85 -19.82
N ARG A 316 12.76 -4.60 -20.59
CA ARG A 316 12.27 -5.41 -21.70
C ARG A 316 12.10 -6.85 -21.25
N LEU A 317 10.86 -7.26 -21.05
CA LEU A 317 10.44 -8.55 -20.50
C LEU A 317 9.55 -9.32 -21.48
N ASP A 318 9.65 -9.02 -22.78
CA ASP A 318 8.89 -9.74 -23.82
C ASP A 318 9.16 -11.25 -23.72
N GLY A 319 8.10 -12.05 -23.65
CA GLY A 319 8.19 -13.50 -23.51
C GLY A 319 8.75 -14.02 -22.18
N ALA A 320 9.03 -13.15 -21.20
CA ALA A 320 9.48 -13.57 -19.88
C ALA A 320 8.43 -14.44 -19.16
N ASP A 321 8.89 -15.34 -18.28
CA ASP A 321 8.03 -16.31 -17.60
C ASP A 321 8.03 -16.13 -16.08
N PHE A 322 6.97 -15.47 -15.58
CA PHE A 322 6.68 -15.27 -14.16
C PHE A 322 5.71 -16.34 -13.61
N SER A 323 5.49 -17.46 -14.30
CA SER A 323 4.45 -18.43 -13.89
C SER A 323 4.68 -18.95 -12.47
N GLY A 324 3.64 -18.89 -11.64
CA GLY A 324 3.69 -19.33 -10.24
C GLY A 324 4.46 -18.40 -9.28
N ALA A 325 5.00 -17.28 -9.76
CA ALA A 325 5.75 -16.33 -8.94
C ALA A 325 4.84 -15.60 -7.93
N SER A 326 5.44 -15.13 -6.84
CA SER A 326 4.81 -14.18 -5.92
C SER A 326 5.35 -12.78 -6.20
N LEU A 327 4.44 -11.83 -6.46
CA LEU A 327 4.78 -10.45 -6.78
C LEU A 327 4.20 -9.51 -5.73
N HIS A 328 5.02 -8.92 -4.87
CA HIS A 328 4.55 -7.97 -3.87
C HIS A 328 5.17 -6.60 -4.12
N LYS A 329 4.35 -5.57 -4.39
CA LYS A 329 4.80 -4.19 -4.59
C LYS A 329 5.95 -4.03 -5.60
N CYS A 330 5.98 -4.87 -6.63
CA CYS A 330 6.97 -4.73 -7.70
C CYS A 330 6.56 -3.61 -8.66
N ASN A 331 7.55 -2.95 -9.27
CA ASN A 331 7.32 -1.85 -10.20
C ASN A 331 7.66 -2.27 -11.63
N PHE A 332 6.67 -2.33 -12.50
CA PHE A 332 6.79 -2.65 -13.93
C PHE A 332 6.40 -1.46 -14.80
N SER A 333 6.43 -0.23 -14.27
CA SER A 333 5.96 0.94 -15.01
C SER A 333 6.72 1.14 -16.32
N GLY A 334 5.99 1.29 -17.43
CA GLY A 334 6.55 1.43 -18.77
C GLY A 334 7.35 0.22 -19.28
N ALA A 335 7.27 -0.94 -18.64
CA ALA A 335 7.96 -2.16 -19.10
C ALA A 335 7.26 -2.76 -20.33
N THR A 336 8.03 -3.44 -21.18
CA THR A 336 7.48 -4.25 -22.28
C THR A 336 7.37 -5.70 -21.85
N LEU A 337 6.17 -6.25 -21.88
CA LEU A 337 5.78 -7.57 -21.35
C LEU A 337 4.98 -8.35 -22.41
N ALA A 338 5.19 -8.05 -23.69
CA ALA A 338 4.44 -8.67 -24.76
C ALA A 338 4.67 -10.18 -24.76
N ARG A 339 3.59 -10.95 -24.79
CA ARG A 339 3.59 -12.43 -24.71
C ARG A 339 4.26 -13.00 -23.45
N ALA A 340 4.44 -12.19 -22.40
CA ALA A 340 4.95 -12.69 -21.12
C ALA A 340 3.95 -13.65 -20.46
N ARG A 341 4.46 -14.57 -19.63
CA ARG A 341 3.66 -15.57 -18.91
C ARG A 341 3.59 -15.22 -17.43
N PHE A 342 2.49 -14.64 -17.00
CA PHE A 342 2.11 -14.38 -15.62
C PHE A 342 1.01 -15.36 -15.20
N HIS A 343 1.07 -16.65 -15.58
CA HIS A 343 0.04 -17.61 -15.19
C HIS A 343 0.19 -17.97 -13.70
N GLN A 344 -0.90 -17.96 -12.93
CA GLN A 344 -0.90 -18.34 -11.51
C GLN A 344 0.06 -17.51 -10.62
N ILE A 345 0.11 -16.19 -10.80
CA ILE A 345 0.77 -15.31 -9.83
C ILE A 345 0.07 -15.44 -8.47
N LYS A 346 0.87 -15.44 -7.39
CA LYS A 346 0.40 -15.63 -6.01
C LYS A 346 0.61 -14.38 -5.19
N GLY A 347 -0.42 -13.87 -4.51
CA GLY A 347 -0.29 -12.75 -3.57
C GLY A 347 0.14 -11.46 -4.26
N GLY A 348 -0.33 -11.23 -5.49
CA GLY A 348 0.00 -10.08 -6.33
C GLY A 348 -0.56 -8.77 -5.83
N TYR A 349 -0.15 -8.31 -4.64
CA TYR A 349 -0.70 -7.12 -4.01
C TYR A 349 0.08 -5.85 -4.37
N GLY A 350 -0.64 -4.84 -4.87
CA GLY A 350 -0.13 -3.47 -5.01
C GLY A 350 1.02 -3.33 -6.01
N ASN A 351 1.05 -4.15 -7.06
CA ASN A 351 2.05 -4.04 -8.12
C ASN A 351 1.75 -2.83 -9.02
N ASN A 352 2.79 -2.16 -9.49
CA ASN A 352 2.65 -1.03 -10.40
C ASN A 352 2.90 -1.47 -11.85
N PHE A 353 1.87 -1.47 -12.67
CA PHE A 353 1.91 -1.79 -14.10
C PHE A 353 1.55 -0.59 -14.98
N THR A 354 1.67 0.64 -14.47
CA THR A 354 1.30 1.84 -15.21
C THR A 354 2.05 1.93 -16.54
N GLU A 355 1.34 2.15 -17.65
CA GLU A 355 1.92 2.28 -19.00
C GLU A 355 2.70 1.04 -19.48
N ALA A 356 2.55 -0.11 -18.83
CA ALA A 356 3.20 -1.35 -19.25
C ALA A 356 2.49 -2.00 -20.45
N ASP A 357 3.25 -2.66 -21.33
CA ASP A 357 2.70 -3.36 -22.50
C ASP A 357 2.61 -4.87 -22.28
N PHE A 358 1.41 -5.37 -22.00
CA PHE A 358 1.06 -6.78 -21.85
C PHE A 358 0.46 -7.40 -23.11
N SER A 359 0.72 -6.86 -24.30
CA SER A 359 0.12 -7.35 -25.55
C SER A 359 0.32 -8.86 -25.73
N GLY A 360 -0.79 -9.61 -25.78
CA GLY A 360 -0.79 -11.07 -25.92
C GLY A 360 -0.23 -11.85 -24.72
N ALA A 361 -0.05 -11.23 -23.56
CA ALA A 361 0.44 -11.88 -22.35
C ALA A 361 -0.60 -12.83 -21.74
N ASN A 362 -0.13 -13.86 -21.02
CA ASN A 362 -1.01 -14.77 -20.27
C ASN A 362 -0.94 -14.44 -18.77
N LEU A 363 -2.01 -13.84 -18.23
CA LEU A 363 -2.20 -13.51 -16.82
C LEU A 363 -3.30 -14.38 -16.17
N SER A 364 -3.70 -15.49 -16.80
CA SER A 364 -4.82 -16.30 -16.33
C SER A 364 -4.56 -16.92 -14.96
N LYS A 365 -5.61 -17.05 -14.15
CA LYS A 365 -5.58 -17.60 -12.78
C LYS A 365 -4.65 -16.88 -11.80
N SER A 366 -4.31 -15.63 -12.09
CA SER A 366 -3.36 -14.86 -11.28
C SER A 366 -4.04 -13.99 -10.26
N ASP A 367 -3.40 -13.89 -9.10
CA ASP A 367 -3.76 -12.96 -8.05
C ASP A 367 -3.06 -11.61 -8.29
N LEU A 368 -3.83 -10.56 -8.53
CA LEU A 368 -3.37 -9.21 -8.94
C LEU A 368 -4.08 -8.10 -8.15
N ILE A 369 -4.50 -8.39 -6.92
CA ILE A 369 -5.28 -7.48 -6.05
C ILE A 369 -4.60 -6.11 -5.91
N GLY A 370 -5.37 -5.03 -6.06
CA GLY A 370 -4.88 -3.67 -5.87
C GLY A 370 -3.78 -3.24 -6.83
N SER A 371 -3.53 -4.00 -7.90
CA SER A 371 -2.49 -3.67 -8.87
C SER A 371 -2.94 -2.52 -9.78
N ASN A 372 -2.00 -1.65 -10.14
CA ASN A 372 -2.26 -0.46 -10.94
C ASN A 372 -1.86 -0.66 -12.41
N PHE A 373 -2.84 -0.88 -13.28
CA PHE A 373 -2.72 -1.00 -14.73
C PHE A 373 -3.06 0.31 -15.47
N THR A 374 -2.98 1.47 -14.82
CA THR A 374 -3.37 2.75 -15.46
C THR A 374 -2.60 2.95 -16.77
N LYS A 375 -3.32 3.17 -17.88
CA LYS A 375 -2.76 3.29 -19.25
C LYS A 375 -1.95 2.08 -19.76
N ALA A 376 -2.03 0.92 -19.11
CA ALA A 376 -1.39 -0.29 -19.61
C ALA A 376 -2.04 -0.76 -20.93
N VAL A 377 -1.31 -1.50 -21.76
CA VAL A 377 -1.84 -2.14 -22.97
C VAL A 377 -2.02 -3.62 -22.70
N LEU A 378 -3.26 -4.10 -22.60
CA LEU A 378 -3.60 -5.51 -22.34
C LEU A 378 -4.22 -6.18 -23.57
N ASP A 379 -3.94 -5.65 -24.76
CA ASP A 379 -4.55 -6.11 -25.99
C ASP A 379 -4.22 -7.58 -26.27
N ASN A 380 -5.24 -8.39 -26.54
CA ASN A 380 -5.14 -9.84 -26.74
C ASN A 380 -4.59 -10.62 -25.53
N ALA A 381 -4.47 -10.00 -24.35
CA ALA A 381 -4.01 -10.67 -23.15
C ALA A 381 -5.08 -11.62 -22.59
N ASP A 382 -4.64 -12.63 -21.82
CA ASP A 382 -5.52 -13.60 -21.17
C ASP A 382 -5.56 -13.38 -19.65
N LEU A 383 -6.68 -12.83 -19.15
CA LEU A 383 -6.99 -12.65 -17.72
C LEU A 383 -8.09 -13.63 -17.26
N THR A 384 -8.28 -14.75 -17.96
CA THR A 384 -9.31 -15.75 -17.59
C THR A 384 -9.07 -16.24 -16.17
N ASP A 385 -10.13 -16.28 -15.36
CA ASP A 385 -10.12 -16.70 -13.95
C ASP A 385 -9.11 -15.94 -13.06
N SER A 386 -8.62 -14.76 -13.45
CA SER A 386 -7.72 -13.95 -12.61
C SER A 386 -8.48 -13.19 -11.53
N ASN A 387 -7.79 -12.84 -10.46
CA ASN A 387 -8.29 -11.99 -9.40
C ASN A 387 -7.70 -10.59 -9.49
N LEU A 388 -8.55 -9.61 -9.80
CA LEU A 388 -8.25 -8.19 -10.00
C LEU A 388 -9.02 -7.32 -9.00
N GLU A 389 -9.35 -7.86 -7.82
CA GLU A 389 -10.04 -7.10 -6.78
C GLU A 389 -9.28 -5.80 -6.45
N ASP A 390 -10.01 -4.69 -6.37
CA ASP A 390 -9.49 -3.33 -6.13
C ASP A 390 -8.39 -2.85 -7.12
N ALA A 391 -8.20 -3.53 -8.25
CA ALA A 391 -7.24 -3.12 -9.26
C ALA A 391 -7.69 -1.82 -9.98
N ILE A 392 -6.72 -1.07 -10.50
CA ILE A 392 -6.97 0.16 -11.26
C ILE A 392 -6.63 -0.09 -12.72
N LEU A 393 -7.61 -0.06 -13.61
CA LEU A 393 -7.50 -0.25 -15.06
C LEU A 393 -7.94 1.03 -15.81
N ASP A 394 -7.92 2.17 -15.12
CA ASP A 394 -8.22 3.47 -15.71
C ASP A 394 -7.31 3.71 -16.91
N ASP A 395 -7.91 4.11 -18.01
CA ASP A 395 -7.18 4.38 -19.25
C ASP A 395 -6.44 3.19 -19.92
N ALA A 396 -6.56 1.96 -19.42
CA ALA A 396 -5.91 0.78 -19.97
C ALA A 396 -6.56 0.27 -21.27
N SER A 397 -5.79 -0.10 -22.29
CA SER A 397 -6.32 -0.74 -23.50
C SER A 397 -6.66 -2.20 -23.23
N LEU A 398 -7.87 -2.64 -23.57
CA LEU A 398 -8.41 -3.97 -23.29
C LEU A 398 -8.96 -4.64 -24.57
N VAL A 399 -8.35 -4.38 -25.73
CA VAL A 399 -8.85 -4.87 -27.01
C VAL A 399 -8.63 -6.37 -27.11
N ASN A 400 -9.70 -7.15 -27.28
CA ASN A 400 -9.65 -8.63 -27.34
C ASN A 400 -9.05 -9.31 -26.09
N THR A 401 -9.09 -8.63 -24.95
CA THR A 401 -8.62 -9.19 -23.68
C THR A 401 -9.62 -10.21 -23.14
N LYS A 402 -9.16 -11.42 -22.81
CA LYS A 402 -10.03 -12.46 -22.25
C LYS A 402 -10.20 -12.23 -20.75
N LEU A 403 -11.42 -11.96 -20.30
CA LEU A 403 -11.74 -11.66 -18.90
C LEU A 403 -12.76 -12.64 -18.30
N LYS A 404 -13.15 -13.70 -19.02
CA LYS A 404 -14.15 -14.68 -18.56
C LYS A 404 -13.77 -15.23 -17.17
N GLY A 405 -14.74 -15.24 -16.26
CA GLY A 405 -14.55 -15.76 -14.90
C GLY A 405 -13.62 -14.95 -13.99
N SER A 406 -13.09 -13.81 -14.46
CA SER A 406 -12.25 -12.94 -13.63
C SER A 406 -13.05 -12.27 -12.50
N ARG A 407 -12.39 -12.05 -11.37
CA ARG A 407 -12.93 -11.32 -10.22
C ARG A 407 -12.50 -9.87 -10.29
N LEU A 408 -13.45 -8.98 -10.56
CA LEU A 408 -13.27 -7.54 -10.76
C LEU A 408 -13.97 -6.74 -9.65
N LEU A 409 -14.03 -7.31 -8.44
CA LEU A 409 -14.68 -6.70 -7.28
C LEU A 409 -13.96 -5.39 -6.92
N GLY A 410 -14.67 -4.27 -6.82
CA GLY A 410 -14.06 -2.98 -6.46
C GLY A 410 -13.14 -2.38 -7.53
N VAL A 411 -13.08 -2.97 -8.73
CA VAL A 411 -12.18 -2.52 -9.79
C VAL A 411 -12.52 -1.11 -10.26
N SER A 412 -11.52 -0.30 -10.62
CA SER A 412 -11.72 0.95 -11.35
C SER A 412 -11.42 0.73 -12.83
N VAL A 413 -12.42 0.91 -13.71
CA VAL A 413 -12.27 0.79 -15.17
C VAL A 413 -12.88 2.00 -15.88
N ARG A 414 -12.55 3.22 -15.42
CA ARG A 414 -13.18 4.45 -15.92
C ARG A 414 -12.75 4.82 -17.33
N ASN A 415 -13.64 5.49 -18.06
CA ASN A 415 -13.39 6.03 -19.41
C ASN A 415 -12.91 4.94 -20.40
N ARG A 416 -13.50 3.73 -20.33
CA ARG A 416 -13.10 2.59 -21.17
C ARG A 416 -14.15 2.25 -22.21
N VAL A 417 -13.71 1.61 -23.29
CA VAL A 417 -14.59 1.09 -24.34
C VAL A 417 -14.32 -0.41 -24.51
N PHE A 418 -15.25 -1.23 -24.02
CA PHE A 418 -15.30 -2.65 -24.29
C PHE A 418 -16.05 -2.88 -25.60
N VAL A 419 -15.38 -3.40 -26.63
CA VAL A 419 -16.01 -3.76 -27.92
C VAL A 419 -15.89 -5.26 -28.14
N SER A 420 -17.00 -5.94 -28.36
CA SER A 420 -17.08 -7.39 -28.67
C SER A 420 -16.35 -8.28 -27.67
N GLN A 421 -16.28 -7.87 -26.39
CA GLN A 421 -15.61 -8.64 -25.34
C GLN A 421 -16.52 -9.71 -24.74
N ASN A 422 -15.92 -10.78 -24.22
CA ASN A 422 -16.61 -11.80 -23.44
C ASN A 422 -16.30 -11.61 -21.96
N LEU A 423 -17.25 -11.01 -21.25
CA LEU A 423 -17.25 -10.80 -19.81
C LEU A 423 -18.28 -11.72 -19.12
N THR A 424 -18.55 -12.91 -19.68
CA THR A 424 -19.48 -13.87 -19.06
C THR A 424 -18.98 -14.31 -17.68
N GLY A 425 -19.85 -14.25 -16.68
CA GLY A 425 -19.60 -14.71 -15.31
C GLY A 425 -18.65 -13.85 -14.49
N VAL A 426 -18.26 -12.66 -14.97
CA VAL A 426 -17.36 -11.76 -14.23
C VAL A 426 -18.04 -11.19 -12.98
N ASP A 427 -17.25 -10.91 -11.96
CA ASP A 427 -17.74 -10.28 -10.73
C ASP A 427 -17.35 -8.80 -10.69
N LEU A 428 -18.30 -7.92 -11.01
CA LEU A 428 -18.16 -6.45 -11.07
C LEU A 428 -18.84 -5.75 -9.88
N ARG A 429 -19.08 -6.45 -8.78
CA ARG A 429 -19.65 -5.81 -7.59
C ARG A 429 -18.67 -4.74 -7.07
N ASN A 430 -19.19 -3.64 -6.53
CA ASN A 430 -18.46 -2.48 -6.04
C ASN A 430 -17.56 -1.78 -7.09
N ALA A 431 -17.63 -2.16 -8.37
CA ALA A 431 -16.76 -1.61 -9.43
C ALA A 431 -17.14 -0.17 -9.82
N ASP A 432 -16.14 0.63 -10.17
CA ASP A 432 -16.30 1.97 -10.75
C ASP A 432 -16.26 1.88 -12.29
N LEU A 433 -17.45 1.94 -12.90
CA LEU A 433 -17.70 1.80 -14.34
C LEU A 433 -18.04 3.15 -15.00
N ARG A 434 -17.69 4.27 -14.36
CA ARG A 434 -18.07 5.60 -14.86
C ARG A 434 -17.48 5.89 -16.23
N ASN A 435 -18.32 6.44 -17.11
CA ASN A 435 -18.00 6.74 -18.51
C ASN A 435 -17.53 5.52 -19.32
N THR A 436 -17.94 4.32 -18.94
CA THR A 436 -17.52 3.08 -19.62
C THR A 436 -18.56 2.63 -20.64
N ILE A 437 -18.11 2.28 -21.84
CA ILE A 437 -18.96 1.89 -22.95
C ILE A 437 -18.81 0.38 -23.20
N PHE A 438 -19.92 -0.35 -23.24
CA PHE A 438 -20.02 -1.76 -23.57
C PHE A 438 -20.76 -1.94 -24.90
N ARG A 439 -20.01 -2.13 -25.99
CA ARG A 439 -20.55 -2.36 -27.35
C ARG A 439 -20.40 -3.82 -27.74
N MET A 440 -21.52 -4.50 -28.00
CA MET A 440 -21.52 -5.91 -28.41
C MET A 440 -20.80 -6.83 -27.40
N THR A 441 -20.74 -6.40 -26.14
CA THR A 441 -20.04 -7.12 -25.06
C THR A 441 -21.01 -8.08 -24.38
N ALA A 442 -20.59 -9.33 -24.19
CA ALA A 442 -21.35 -10.32 -23.44
C ALA A 442 -21.06 -10.17 -21.94
N LEU A 443 -22.09 -9.88 -21.15
CA LEU A 443 -22.05 -9.83 -19.68
C LEU A 443 -22.95 -10.93 -19.08
N ASP A 444 -23.27 -11.97 -19.85
CA ASP A 444 -24.13 -13.06 -19.39
C ASP A 444 -23.61 -13.61 -18.04
N GLU A 445 -24.51 -13.83 -17.06
CA GLU A 445 -24.17 -14.35 -15.72
C GLU A 445 -23.22 -13.47 -14.89
N ALA A 446 -22.88 -12.26 -15.35
CA ALA A 446 -22.06 -11.33 -14.57
C ALA A 446 -22.77 -10.92 -13.27
N LYS A 447 -21.98 -10.57 -12.25
CA LYS A 447 -22.48 -10.04 -10.97
C LYS A 447 -22.21 -8.55 -10.91
N ILE A 448 -23.25 -7.74 -10.74
CA ILE A 448 -23.13 -6.28 -10.66
C ILE A 448 -23.87 -5.78 -9.41
N GLY A 449 -23.28 -4.79 -8.72
CA GLY A 449 -23.92 -4.10 -7.60
C GLY A 449 -23.08 -4.13 -6.32
N PHE A 450 -23.67 -4.46 -5.19
CA PHE A 450 -23.08 -4.29 -3.85
C PHE A 450 -22.72 -5.61 -3.19
N VAL A 451 -21.57 -5.66 -2.52
CA VAL A 451 -21.28 -6.73 -1.53
C VAL A 451 -21.23 -6.16 -0.11
N TRP A 452 -20.41 -5.12 0.12
CA TRP A 452 -20.29 -4.39 1.38
C TRP A 452 -19.72 -2.97 1.15
N SER A 453 -20.19 -1.97 1.90
CA SER A 453 -19.73 -0.56 1.97
C SER A 453 -19.75 0.34 0.71
N THR A 454 -19.70 -0.18 -0.52
CA THR A 454 -19.74 0.61 -1.77
C THR A 454 -20.59 -0.05 -2.86
N LEU A 455 -21.34 0.74 -3.63
CA LEU A 455 -22.15 0.26 -4.75
C LEU A 455 -21.28 0.18 -6.01
N ALA A 456 -21.62 -0.72 -6.95
CA ALA A 456 -21.14 -0.56 -8.31
C ALA A 456 -21.66 0.77 -8.90
N ASP A 457 -20.79 1.52 -9.57
CA ASP A 457 -21.09 2.85 -10.10
C ASP A 457 -21.12 2.85 -11.63
N LEU A 458 -22.32 2.88 -12.20
CA LEU A 458 -22.58 2.85 -13.63
C LEU A 458 -22.98 4.23 -14.17
N ARG A 459 -22.78 5.32 -13.43
CA ARG A 459 -23.10 6.66 -13.93
C ARG A 459 -22.37 6.91 -15.25
N ASP A 460 -23.10 7.39 -16.25
CA ASP A 460 -22.59 7.67 -17.59
C ASP A 460 -22.10 6.45 -18.39
N ALA A 461 -22.31 5.23 -17.89
CA ALA A 461 -21.96 4.01 -18.60
C ALA A 461 -22.95 3.71 -19.75
N ASP A 462 -22.46 3.24 -20.89
CA ASP A 462 -23.26 2.86 -22.05
C ASP A 462 -23.29 1.33 -22.21
N LEU A 463 -24.36 0.70 -21.73
CA LEU A 463 -24.61 -0.74 -21.84
C LEU A 463 -25.59 -1.08 -22.98
N ALA A 464 -25.99 -0.12 -23.83
CA ALA A 464 -27.09 -0.31 -24.78
C ALA A 464 -26.87 -1.45 -25.78
N GLY A 465 -25.60 -1.76 -26.09
CA GLY A 465 -25.20 -2.84 -26.98
C GLY A 465 -24.73 -4.11 -26.26
N ALA A 466 -24.84 -4.19 -24.93
CA ALA A 466 -24.38 -5.33 -24.16
C ALA A 466 -25.46 -6.42 -24.05
N LYS A 467 -25.03 -7.68 -24.00
CA LYS A 467 -25.90 -8.83 -23.74
C LYS A 467 -25.89 -9.13 -22.25
N LEU A 468 -27.06 -9.15 -21.60
CA LEU A 468 -27.23 -9.16 -20.14
C LEU A 468 -28.02 -10.39 -19.63
N ASP A 469 -27.97 -11.54 -20.31
CA ASP A 469 -28.80 -12.68 -19.90
C ASP A 469 -28.34 -13.22 -18.53
N LYS A 470 -29.30 -13.43 -17.62
CA LYS A 470 -29.05 -13.98 -16.26
C LYS A 470 -28.03 -13.18 -15.42
N VAL A 471 -27.84 -11.89 -15.72
CA VAL A 471 -27.01 -11.01 -14.86
C VAL A 471 -27.60 -10.97 -13.46
N GLN A 472 -26.73 -11.19 -12.46
CA GLN A 472 -27.09 -11.10 -11.06
C GLN A 472 -26.95 -9.65 -10.61
N TRP A 473 -28.08 -8.96 -10.57
CA TRP A 473 -28.15 -7.58 -10.11
C TRP A 473 -28.35 -7.51 -8.59
N SER A 474 -27.58 -6.64 -7.97
CA SER A 474 -27.78 -6.11 -6.62
C SER A 474 -27.75 -4.57 -6.71
N PRO A 475 -28.09 -3.82 -5.64
CA PRO A 475 -28.10 -2.36 -5.71
C PRO A 475 -26.87 -1.74 -6.39
N PHE A 476 -27.10 -0.84 -7.35
CA PHE A 476 -26.05 -0.13 -8.09
C PHE A 476 -26.44 1.33 -8.36
N LEU A 477 -25.46 2.20 -8.62
CA LEU A 477 -25.70 3.59 -8.98
C LEU A 477 -25.79 3.73 -10.50
N ALA A 478 -26.80 4.45 -10.98
CA ALA A 478 -26.93 4.85 -12.39
C ALA A 478 -27.47 6.28 -12.48
N ASN A 479 -27.29 6.96 -13.61
CA ASN A 479 -27.92 8.26 -13.86
C ASN A 479 -28.66 8.28 -15.21
N CYS A 480 -29.29 9.40 -15.59
CA CYS A 480 -30.03 9.46 -16.86
C CYS A 480 -29.15 9.28 -18.12
N ARG A 481 -27.82 9.46 -17.99
CA ARG A 481 -26.87 9.27 -19.09
C ARG A 481 -26.42 7.82 -19.18
N THR A 482 -26.64 7.03 -18.13
CA THR A 482 -26.46 5.57 -18.17
C THR A 482 -27.44 4.97 -19.19
N LYS A 483 -26.91 4.34 -20.23
CA LYS A 483 -27.74 3.71 -21.26
C LYS A 483 -27.83 2.22 -20.97
N LEU A 484 -29.04 1.71 -20.86
CA LEU A 484 -29.32 0.28 -20.73
C LEU A 484 -29.87 -0.27 -22.04
N PRO A 485 -29.81 -1.60 -22.28
CA PRO A 485 -30.44 -2.21 -23.46
C PRO A 485 -31.93 -1.87 -23.61
N ARG A 486 -32.42 -1.81 -24.84
CA ARG A 486 -33.79 -1.33 -25.18
C ARG A 486 -34.92 -2.11 -24.49
N ASN A 487 -34.70 -3.35 -24.09
CA ASN A 487 -35.71 -4.23 -23.48
C ASN A 487 -35.50 -4.42 -21.97
N THR A 488 -34.62 -3.62 -21.37
CA THR A 488 -34.37 -3.71 -19.93
C THR A 488 -35.59 -3.23 -19.16
N ASN A 489 -36.24 -4.14 -18.42
CA ASN A 489 -37.34 -3.76 -17.56
C ASN A 489 -36.83 -2.98 -16.35
N LEU A 490 -36.97 -1.65 -16.44
CA LEU A 490 -36.52 -0.76 -15.39
C LEU A 490 -37.27 -1.01 -14.08
N SER A 491 -38.53 -1.47 -14.09
CA SER A 491 -39.37 -1.67 -12.89
C SER A 491 -38.87 -2.75 -11.94
N THR A 492 -38.02 -3.65 -12.42
CA THR A 492 -37.51 -4.80 -11.66
C THR A 492 -36.02 -4.72 -11.38
N LEU A 493 -35.34 -3.66 -11.87
CA LEU A 493 -33.92 -3.48 -11.63
C LEU A 493 -33.68 -2.87 -10.24
N PRO A 494 -32.74 -3.42 -9.44
CA PRO A 494 -32.29 -2.80 -8.20
C PRO A 494 -31.33 -1.64 -8.51
N ALA A 495 -31.77 -0.67 -9.30
CA ALA A 495 -30.97 0.50 -9.68
C ALA A 495 -31.32 1.69 -8.78
N LEU A 496 -30.33 2.30 -8.13
CA LEU A 496 -30.49 3.63 -7.55
C LEU A 496 -30.26 4.66 -8.66
N MET A 497 -31.36 5.09 -9.29
CA MET A 497 -31.31 6.09 -10.36
C MET A 497 -31.13 7.51 -9.81
N LEU A 498 -30.07 8.16 -10.24
CA LEU A 498 -29.71 9.53 -9.92
C LEU A 498 -30.07 10.43 -11.11
N TRP A 499 -30.90 11.45 -10.88
CA TRP A 499 -31.27 12.41 -11.94
C TRP A 499 -30.43 13.70 -11.91
N SER A 500 -29.30 13.69 -11.19
CA SER A 500 -28.36 14.82 -11.17
C SER A 500 -27.67 14.96 -12.54
N ASP A 501 -27.50 16.20 -13.00
CA ASP A 501 -26.84 16.56 -14.29
C ASP A 501 -27.58 16.12 -15.57
N CYS A 502 -28.90 15.94 -15.46
CA CYS A 502 -29.79 15.44 -16.49
C CYS A 502 -30.78 16.50 -16.97
N PRO A 503 -30.87 16.81 -18.29
CA PRO A 503 -31.88 17.73 -18.80
C PRO A 503 -33.28 17.08 -18.79
N GLY A 504 -34.30 17.84 -18.36
CA GLY A 504 -35.71 17.43 -18.43
C GLY A 504 -36.29 16.78 -17.16
N THR A 505 -37.56 16.36 -17.25
CA THR A 505 -38.30 15.65 -16.18
C THR A 505 -38.09 14.12 -16.27
N PRO A 506 -38.06 13.39 -15.14
CA PRO A 506 -37.92 11.94 -15.14
C PRO A 506 -39.06 11.25 -15.94
N PRO A 507 -38.80 10.14 -16.66
CA PRO A 507 -39.84 9.42 -17.40
C PRO A 507 -40.92 8.85 -16.47
N ASN A 508 -42.20 9.01 -16.84
CA ASN A 508 -43.34 8.44 -16.09
C ASN A 508 -43.24 6.92 -15.86
N THR A 509 -42.54 6.20 -16.73
CA THR A 509 -42.27 4.75 -16.57
C THR A 509 -41.42 4.42 -15.35
N ALA A 510 -40.54 5.32 -14.92
CA ALA A 510 -39.78 5.18 -13.66
C ALA A 510 -40.62 5.54 -12.43
N LEU A 511 -41.61 6.42 -12.57
CA LEU A 511 -42.53 6.80 -11.49
C LEU A 511 -43.61 5.72 -11.25
N ASN A 512 -44.07 5.04 -12.30
CA ASN A 512 -45.12 4.01 -12.24
C ASN A 512 -44.65 2.64 -11.71
N GLY A 513 -43.35 2.40 -11.63
CA GLY A 513 -42.78 1.12 -11.19
C GLY A 513 -42.76 0.89 -9.67
N GLY A 514 -43.35 1.79 -8.88
CA GLY A 514 -43.28 1.71 -7.42
C GLY A 514 -41.88 1.99 -6.86
N PHE A 515 -41.02 2.65 -7.66
CA PHE A 515 -39.78 3.20 -7.14
C PHE A 515 -40.12 4.34 -6.20
N GLU A 516 -40.13 4.03 -4.91
CA GLU A 516 -39.95 5.04 -3.88
C GLU A 516 -38.61 5.71 -4.18
N PHE A 517 -38.64 7.00 -4.53
CA PHE A 517 -37.46 7.86 -4.43
C PHE A 517 -37.16 8.00 -2.94
N GLN A 518 -36.56 6.95 -2.36
CA GLN A 518 -36.28 6.90 -0.95
C GLN A 518 -35.21 7.92 -0.61
N ARG A 519 -35.36 8.45 0.61
CA ARG A 519 -34.35 9.12 1.41
C ARG A 519 -32.95 8.98 0.82
N GLY A 520 -32.56 9.98 0.02
CA GLY A 520 -31.44 9.86 -0.89
C GLY A 520 -30.11 9.52 -0.21
N PRO A 521 -29.10 9.13 -1.01
CA PRO A 521 -27.81 8.70 -0.52
C PRO A 521 -27.20 9.69 0.47
N ARG A 522 -26.44 9.18 1.44
CA ARG A 522 -25.56 10.00 2.26
C ARG A 522 -24.43 10.56 1.39
N ILE A 523 -24.61 11.79 0.95
CA ILE A 523 -23.60 12.56 0.26
C ILE A 523 -22.63 13.06 1.34
N SER A 524 -21.35 12.72 1.22
CA SER A 524 -20.35 13.15 2.20
C SER A 524 -19.10 13.73 1.59
N LYS A 525 -18.55 14.76 2.25
CA LYS A 525 -17.27 15.40 1.90
C LYS A 525 -17.21 15.91 0.45
N ILE A 526 -18.29 16.55 -0.01
CA ILE A 526 -18.38 17.17 -1.35
C ILE A 526 -18.34 18.70 -1.23
N GLU A 527 -17.61 19.35 -2.13
CA GLU A 527 -17.67 20.79 -2.35
C GLU A 527 -18.70 21.08 -3.47
N ALA A 528 -19.86 21.64 -3.11
CA ALA A 528 -21.02 21.86 -3.98
C ALA A 528 -21.57 23.31 -3.85
N ARG A 529 -20.68 24.29 -3.75
CA ARG A 529 -21.01 25.72 -3.61
C ARG A 529 -21.81 26.24 -4.82
N ASN A 530 -22.66 27.24 -4.60
CA ASN A 530 -23.48 27.92 -5.63
C ASN A 530 -24.34 26.97 -6.49
N SER A 531 -24.83 25.88 -5.91
CA SER A 531 -25.63 24.89 -6.62
C SER A 531 -27.08 25.38 -6.86
N PRO A 532 -27.62 25.27 -8.09
CA PRO A 532 -29.00 25.66 -8.41
C PRO A 532 -29.98 24.51 -8.15
N LEU A 533 -30.48 24.43 -6.92
CA LEU A 533 -31.31 23.35 -6.39
C LEU A 533 -32.77 23.78 -6.15
N GLN A 534 -33.23 24.85 -6.80
CA GLN A 534 -34.57 25.39 -6.66
C GLN A 534 -35.63 24.40 -7.16
N ASN A 535 -36.77 24.32 -6.48
CA ASN A 535 -37.92 23.47 -6.83
C ASN A 535 -37.60 21.96 -6.89
N ARG A 536 -36.48 21.52 -6.32
CA ARG A 536 -36.08 20.10 -6.32
C ARG A 536 -36.71 19.36 -5.15
N ASP A 537 -37.19 18.14 -5.41
CA ASP A 537 -37.54 17.22 -4.33
C ASP A 537 -36.30 16.41 -3.93
N LEU A 538 -35.85 16.66 -2.71
CA LEU A 538 -34.69 16.10 -2.04
C LEU A 538 -35.13 15.47 -0.71
N SER A 539 -36.42 15.12 -0.59
CA SER A 539 -36.99 14.55 0.62
C SER A 539 -36.20 13.32 1.06
N GLY A 540 -35.75 13.36 2.31
CA GLY A 540 -35.05 12.28 2.97
C GLY A 540 -33.57 12.08 2.63
N PHE A 541 -32.96 12.91 1.79
CA PHE A 541 -31.51 12.82 1.53
C PHE A 541 -30.66 12.94 2.82
N GLY A 542 -29.44 12.40 2.79
CA GLY A 542 -28.44 12.60 3.85
C GLY A 542 -27.28 13.47 3.36
N PHE A 543 -26.97 14.59 4.00
CA PHE A 543 -25.82 15.43 3.69
C PHE A 543 -24.86 15.50 4.88
N TRP A 544 -23.66 14.92 4.74
CA TRP A 544 -22.65 14.86 5.81
C TRP A 544 -21.36 15.59 5.43
N ASN A 545 -21.03 16.69 6.09
CA ASN A 545 -19.84 17.49 5.77
C ASN A 545 -19.79 17.90 4.30
N VAL A 546 -20.93 18.36 3.77
CA VAL A 546 -21.05 18.90 2.41
C VAL A 546 -21.03 20.42 2.48
N ASN A 547 -20.40 21.05 1.50
CA ASN A 547 -20.36 22.49 1.39
C ASN A 547 -21.30 22.99 0.30
N PHE A 548 -22.38 23.66 0.69
CA PHE A 548 -23.38 24.26 -0.20
C PHE A 548 -23.39 25.79 -0.13
N ASP A 549 -22.35 26.45 0.37
CA ASP A 549 -22.31 27.92 0.46
C ASP A 549 -22.78 28.61 -0.83
N GLY A 550 -23.67 29.60 -0.70
CA GLY A 550 -24.21 30.38 -1.83
C GLY A 550 -25.20 29.64 -2.74
N SER A 551 -25.58 28.41 -2.41
CA SER A 551 -26.54 27.61 -3.21
C SER A 551 -27.97 28.12 -3.06
N ASP A 552 -28.85 27.72 -3.98
CA ASP A 552 -30.26 28.13 -3.97
C ASP A 552 -31.18 26.91 -3.99
N PHE A 553 -31.88 26.71 -2.89
CA PHE A 553 -32.88 25.67 -2.61
C PHE A 553 -34.30 26.26 -2.55
N SER A 554 -34.54 27.44 -3.12
CA SER A 554 -35.86 28.06 -3.03
C SER A 554 -36.95 27.15 -3.62
N ARG A 555 -38.08 27.03 -2.90
CA ARG A 555 -39.20 26.12 -3.21
C ARG A 555 -38.83 24.63 -3.30
N ALA A 556 -37.66 24.21 -2.80
CA ALA A 556 -37.29 22.80 -2.75
C ALA A 556 -38.15 22.03 -1.73
N ILE A 557 -38.38 20.74 -1.97
CA ILE A 557 -39.06 19.83 -1.06
C ILE A 557 -37.98 18.99 -0.36
N LEU A 558 -37.82 19.17 0.94
CA LEU A 558 -36.74 18.65 1.79
C LEU A 558 -37.32 17.88 2.99
N ARG A 559 -38.46 17.21 2.80
CA ARG A 559 -39.17 16.56 3.91
C ARG A 559 -38.29 15.45 4.50
N ALA A 560 -38.11 15.48 5.82
CA ALA A 560 -37.33 14.51 6.57
C ALA A 560 -35.86 14.32 6.12
N ILE A 561 -35.25 15.37 5.58
CA ILE A 561 -33.82 15.40 5.23
C ILE A 561 -32.92 15.27 6.48
N ASP A 562 -31.74 14.64 6.35
CA ASP A 562 -30.71 14.47 7.40
C ASP A 562 -29.44 15.26 7.05
N ILE A 563 -29.21 16.42 7.68
CA ILE A 563 -28.05 17.29 7.44
C ILE A 563 -27.13 17.27 8.68
N GLN A 564 -25.87 16.88 8.50
CA GLN A 564 -24.89 16.77 9.58
C GLN A 564 -23.55 17.38 9.18
N GLY A 565 -23.09 18.43 9.86
CA GLY A 565 -21.81 19.07 9.51
C GLY A 565 -21.80 19.74 8.14
N GLY A 566 -20.68 20.41 7.81
CA GLY A 566 -20.53 21.16 6.55
C GLY A 566 -20.96 22.62 6.65
N SER A 567 -21.03 23.32 5.51
CA SER A 567 -21.24 24.76 5.42
C SER A 567 -22.34 25.11 4.43
N TYR A 568 -23.30 25.94 4.84
CA TYR A 568 -24.49 26.33 4.09
C TYR A 568 -24.73 27.85 4.23
N ASN A 569 -23.65 28.63 4.24
CA ASN A 569 -23.72 30.06 4.44
C ASN A 569 -24.25 30.76 3.18
N ASN A 570 -25.05 31.81 3.35
CA ASN A 570 -25.66 32.57 2.25
C ASN A 570 -26.54 31.71 1.31
N VAL A 571 -27.13 30.63 1.82
CA VAL A 571 -27.99 29.74 1.02
C VAL A 571 -29.43 30.25 0.99
N ASN A 572 -30.10 30.13 -0.16
CA ASN A 572 -31.50 30.52 -0.31
C ASN A 572 -32.45 29.31 -0.14
N PHE A 573 -33.11 29.18 0.99
CA PHE A 573 -34.18 28.20 1.28
C PHE A 573 -35.59 28.80 1.19
N SER A 574 -35.77 29.97 0.56
CA SER A 574 -37.07 30.66 0.58
C SER A 574 -38.20 29.79 0.01
N ALA A 575 -39.31 29.68 0.71
CA ALA A 575 -40.45 28.82 0.41
C ALA A 575 -40.15 27.31 0.30
N ALA A 576 -39.02 26.84 0.83
CA ALA A 576 -38.70 25.41 0.87
C ALA A 576 -39.51 24.66 1.94
N THR A 577 -39.78 23.37 1.72
CA THR A 577 -40.51 22.51 2.65
C THR A 577 -39.55 21.56 3.38
N MET A 578 -39.19 21.85 4.63
CA MET A 578 -38.25 21.10 5.48
C MET A 578 -38.91 20.38 6.65
N VAL A 579 -40.19 20.01 6.51
CA VAL A 579 -40.97 19.34 7.56
C VAL A 579 -40.27 18.07 8.04
N LYS A 580 -40.13 17.90 9.37
CA LYS A 580 -39.46 16.76 10.03
C LYS A 580 -37.97 16.59 9.70
N ALA A 581 -37.29 17.63 9.24
CA ALA A 581 -35.84 17.59 8.98
C ALA A 581 -35.03 17.34 10.26
N HIS A 582 -33.88 16.67 10.14
CA HIS A 582 -32.88 16.51 11.19
C HIS A 582 -31.61 17.26 10.80
N ILE A 583 -31.20 18.25 11.59
CA ILE A 583 -30.07 19.13 11.27
C ILE A 583 -29.15 19.22 12.48
N SER A 584 -27.87 18.90 12.32
CA SER A 584 -26.91 18.98 13.41
C SER A 584 -25.53 19.50 13.02
N ARG A 585 -24.94 20.37 13.86
CA ARG A 585 -23.56 20.88 13.72
C ARG A 585 -23.29 21.60 12.39
N VAL A 586 -24.24 22.41 11.92
CA VAL A 586 -24.21 23.10 10.61
C VAL A 586 -24.23 24.61 10.80
N SER A 587 -23.57 25.35 9.90
CA SER A 587 -23.70 26.81 9.79
C SER A 587 -24.61 27.21 8.62
N PHE A 588 -25.67 27.95 8.92
CA PHE A 588 -26.61 28.59 7.99
C PHE A 588 -26.48 30.12 8.06
N ALA A 589 -25.28 30.65 8.34
CA ALA A 589 -25.09 32.08 8.51
C ALA A 589 -25.53 32.84 7.26
N ASN A 590 -26.33 33.89 7.43
CA ASN A 590 -26.91 34.71 6.37
C ASN A 590 -27.78 33.96 5.34
N ALA A 591 -28.28 32.76 5.66
CA ALA A 591 -29.20 32.04 4.78
C ALA A 591 -30.61 32.66 4.80
N SER A 592 -31.39 32.51 3.72
CA SER A 592 -32.79 32.94 3.67
C SER A 592 -33.74 31.76 3.81
N PHE A 593 -34.61 31.77 4.81
CA PHE A 593 -35.70 30.81 5.02
C PHE A 593 -37.07 31.48 4.86
N GLN A 594 -37.15 32.60 4.13
CA GLN A 594 -38.38 33.37 4.00
C GLN A 594 -39.53 32.48 3.50
N ASN A 595 -40.65 32.43 4.22
CA ASN A 595 -41.80 31.57 3.92
C ASN A 595 -41.52 30.05 3.87
N ALA A 596 -40.39 29.57 4.39
CA ALA A 596 -40.08 28.14 4.44
C ALA A 596 -40.86 27.42 5.54
N ASP A 597 -41.15 26.13 5.36
CA ASP A 597 -41.84 25.31 6.36
C ASP A 597 -40.85 24.38 7.06
N LEU A 598 -40.50 24.67 8.32
CA LEU A 598 -39.65 23.84 9.17
C LEU A 598 -40.44 23.14 10.29
N SER A 599 -41.75 22.92 10.09
CA SER A 599 -42.58 22.27 11.10
C SER A 599 -42.03 20.91 11.51
N GLU A 600 -42.04 20.63 12.82
CA GLU A 600 -41.53 19.38 13.42
C GLU A 600 -40.04 19.06 13.15
N ALA A 601 -39.23 20.02 12.66
CA ALA A 601 -37.80 19.82 12.45
C ALA A 601 -37.01 19.74 13.77
N ARG A 602 -35.82 19.15 13.74
CA ARG A 602 -34.90 19.04 14.89
C ARG A 602 -33.56 19.70 14.58
N LEU A 603 -33.19 20.70 15.38
CA LEU A 603 -31.93 21.44 15.28
C LEU A 603 -31.04 21.15 16.48
N SER A 604 -29.78 20.77 16.25
CA SER A 604 -28.79 20.59 17.32
C SER A 604 -27.45 21.24 16.97
N ALA A 605 -27.00 22.20 17.77
CA ALA A 605 -25.79 22.97 17.52
C ALA A 605 -25.75 23.59 16.10
N VAL A 606 -26.86 24.22 15.69
CA VAL A 606 -26.99 24.89 14.38
C VAL A 606 -26.75 26.39 14.55
N ASP A 607 -25.98 27.00 13.65
CA ASP A 607 -25.75 28.45 13.65
C ASP A 607 -26.65 29.13 12.60
N LEU A 608 -27.66 29.89 13.04
CA LEU A 608 -28.55 30.68 12.18
C LEU A 608 -28.23 32.19 12.22
N SER A 609 -27.03 32.59 12.64
CA SER A 609 -26.68 34.01 12.78
C SER A 609 -26.89 34.77 11.46
N GLY A 610 -27.65 35.86 11.50
CA GLY A 610 -27.98 36.67 10.32
C GLY A 610 -28.94 36.02 9.32
N ALA A 611 -29.50 34.84 9.61
CA ALA A 611 -30.48 34.20 8.72
C ALA A 611 -31.82 34.94 8.70
N ASN A 612 -32.47 35.01 7.54
CA ASN A 612 -33.81 35.60 7.41
C ASN A 612 -34.90 34.54 7.59
N LEU A 613 -35.69 34.62 8.66
CA LEU A 613 -36.77 33.67 8.99
C LEU A 613 -38.18 34.27 8.79
N GLU A 614 -38.31 35.40 8.09
CA GLU A 614 -39.61 36.07 7.89
C GLU A 614 -40.64 35.14 7.24
N GLY A 615 -41.81 34.99 7.86
CA GLY A 615 -42.87 34.12 7.36
C GLY A 615 -42.59 32.61 7.43
N ALA A 616 -41.45 32.20 8.01
CA ALA A 616 -41.15 30.78 8.18
C ALA A 616 -42.08 30.12 9.19
N THR A 617 -42.53 28.90 8.91
CA THR A 617 -43.38 28.12 9.82
C THR A 617 -42.52 27.21 10.68
N LEU A 618 -42.48 27.43 12.01
CA LEU A 618 -41.63 26.68 12.94
C LEU A 618 -42.42 25.81 13.95
N ASN A 619 -43.70 25.55 13.67
CA ASN A 619 -44.58 24.84 14.60
C ASN A 619 -44.04 23.45 14.96
N GLY A 620 -43.77 23.24 16.25
CA GLY A 620 -43.26 21.95 16.74
C GLY A 620 -41.78 21.70 16.41
N LEU A 621 -41.06 22.69 15.87
CA LEU A 621 -39.62 22.64 15.72
C LEU A 621 -38.95 22.50 17.10
N CYS A 622 -37.89 21.73 17.16
CA CYS A 622 -37.21 21.31 18.38
C CYS A 622 -35.72 21.72 18.31
N PHE A 623 -35.21 22.49 19.27
CA PHE A 623 -33.81 23.00 19.24
C PHE A 623 -33.07 22.89 20.58
N ASP A 624 -31.73 22.77 20.54
CA ASP A 624 -30.87 22.66 21.73
C ASP A 624 -30.18 23.99 22.14
N PHE A 625 -29.55 24.02 23.33
CA PHE A 625 -28.90 25.22 23.89
C PHE A 625 -27.71 25.75 23.07
N ARG A 626 -27.21 24.95 22.12
CA ARG A 626 -26.06 25.31 21.25
C ARG A 626 -26.52 25.95 19.95
N THR A 627 -27.81 25.93 19.66
CA THR A 627 -28.39 26.54 18.48
C THR A 627 -28.39 28.06 18.64
N LYS A 628 -27.76 28.78 17.71
CA LYS A 628 -27.71 30.25 17.71
C LYS A 628 -28.76 30.79 16.76
N TRP A 629 -29.54 31.77 17.22
CA TRP A 629 -30.60 32.42 16.45
C TRP A 629 -30.13 33.78 15.89
N PRO A 630 -30.80 34.33 14.87
CA PRO A 630 -30.54 35.69 14.41
C PRO A 630 -30.78 36.73 15.52
N ASP A 631 -30.03 37.83 15.49
CA ASP A 631 -30.19 38.92 16.47
C ASP A 631 -31.61 39.48 16.44
N GLY A 632 -32.23 39.61 17.61
CA GLY A 632 -33.59 40.11 17.76
C GLY A 632 -34.70 39.12 17.39
N PHE A 633 -34.38 37.88 17.01
CA PHE A 633 -35.39 36.84 16.77
C PHE A 633 -35.90 36.26 18.10
N ASP A 634 -37.21 36.31 18.33
CA ASP A 634 -37.84 35.72 19.51
C ASP A 634 -38.32 34.29 19.22
N GLN A 635 -37.50 33.32 19.63
CA GLN A 635 -37.81 31.89 19.49
C GLN A 635 -39.07 31.47 20.26
N SER A 636 -39.44 32.15 21.35
CA SER A 636 -40.52 31.73 22.25
C SER A 636 -41.91 31.97 21.67
N SER A 637 -42.05 32.98 20.81
CA SER A 637 -43.30 33.32 20.12
C SER A 637 -43.42 32.68 18.73
N SER A 638 -42.37 32.00 18.23
CA SER A 638 -42.28 31.47 16.87
C SER A 638 -42.91 30.08 16.65
N GLY A 639 -43.33 29.39 17.72
CA GLY A 639 -43.82 28.00 17.65
C GLY A 639 -42.72 26.93 17.79
N ALA A 640 -41.45 27.33 17.81
CA ALA A 640 -40.30 26.48 18.14
C ALA A 640 -40.24 26.19 19.65
N LYS A 641 -39.73 25.01 20.01
CA LYS A 641 -39.63 24.50 21.38
C LYS A 641 -38.19 24.11 21.70
N TYR A 642 -37.76 24.49 22.90
CA TYR A 642 -36.50 24.01 23.44
C TYR A 642 -36.60 22.51 23.75
N CYS A 643 -35.60 21.76 23.32
CA CYS A 643 -35.44 20.34 23.54
C CYS A 643 -34.04 20.08 24.11
N PRO A 644 -33.93 19.56 25.35
CA PRO A 644 -32.65 19.34 26.01
C PRO A 644 -31.78 18.27 25.33
#